data_AF-A0A953L1G5-F1
#
_entry.id   AF-A0A953L1G5-F1
#
_cell.length_a   1.000
_cell.length_b   1.000
_cell.length_c   1.000
_cell.angle_alpha   90.00
_cell.angle_beta   90.00
_cell.angle_gamma   90.00
#
_symmetry.space_group_name_H-M   'P 1'
#
loop_
_entity.id
_entity.type
_entity.pdbx_description
1 polymer ?
#
loop_
_entity_poly.entity_id
_entity_poly.type
_entity_poly.pdbx_seq_one_letter_code
_entity_poly.pdbx_strand_id
1 'polypeptide(L)'
;MLLPEVGDASEASIHTSVAFLQDTLTGMGLSDELNLMSSEPADVATTCNALYALLLQHQKDAQYKEQLRQEMSRARSEIKLMDKERSKLESMLDNKEREIGALSNRARAGDDARKEEVSKARRDADDLQKRLFGSERRLVQMQHEIKRKEKEYERLQERLSHYLADKKRNESAALDMAGKLATGAATGAGAALSKSSVRSDEGLKAIVAAYEGKQSELARENKDLRAALSSLQGEYKEALNASMARRQADVAAGPVVEEAFLRQVPMMNADELRAELAVKLKVLQRRLGNLSWRGPAEGKDYGSVAEQRLANDLSIAKSVIQDQEQLIACVLGALRSAQVAQEAKYQSEIKALVQRYQGQLASAEAALAQAEGEAAQGEKAARALEETRRAYEELLEQRDDASRRVKEYEDALHSADAKYSRALKDATNKAESGVAAALAAARAEVEGEMTRMASESTELQLNLKREQASLRAETGALRERLVAEKAASSKAAAERDEAIATLQIHIQEAERRGAARIKVEMQSVIATKEAELAALAMKIKDSEETIAAAEQRTEQVRVQMEEEAAAKVRAAQQEHSAAIRAVEAAQATALAAAEMRLAEAIRESSRDRSAMSRDLDSIRRDSEREISALNEELISAAAAASQREAALKITLGQQHEEEIALLRKGMGQDRATLLAKAESDFIEEREILSERAAQLQAQLDAERCALKGREDQLRNEARKVAEAAESARKYDEMTKHYKDLMGRYAPGMGAGIFLERAVGRRAEEMAASKRGLRA
;
A
#
# COMPACT_ATOMS: atom_id res chain seq x y z
N MET A 1 57.58 -14.97 11.27
CA MET A 1 57.84 -16.34 10.76
C MET A 1 59.32 -16.46 10.54
N LEU A 2 59.92 -17.59 10.93
CA LEU A 2 61.32 -17.89 10.67
C LEU A 2 61.52 -18.09 9.16
N LEU A 3 62.53 -17.45 8.59
CA LEU A 3 63.04 -17.82 7.27
C LEU A 3 63.71 -19.20 7.43
N PRO A 4 63.38 -20.21 6.60
CA PRO A 4 64.11 -21.46 6.59
C PRO A 4 65.58 -21.20 6.23
N GLU A 5 66.47 -22.04 6.78
CA GLU A 5 67.90 -21.98 6.49
C GLU A 5 68.14 -22.13 4.98
N VAL A 6 69.08 -21.34 4.44
CA VAL A 6 69.56 -21.48 3.07
C VAL A 6 70.40 -22.76 3.02
N GLY A 7 69.74 -23.89 2.78
CA GLY A 7 70.41 -25.17 2.56
C GLY A 7 71.31 -25.09 1.34
N ASP A 8 72.51 -25.67 1.44
CA ASP A 8 73.53 -25.60 0.40
C ASP A 8 72.97 -26.01 -0.97
N ALA A 9 73.23 -25.17 -1.99
CA ALA A 9 72.83 -25.42 -3.36
C ALA A 9 73.65 -26.56 -3.96
N SER A 10 73.27 -27.80 -3.63
CA SER A 10 73.82 -29.00 -4.27
C SER A 10 73.51 -28.96 -5.78
N GLU A 11 74.40 -29.55 -6.58
CA GLU A 11 74.24 -29.64 -8.03
C GLU A 11 72.88 -30.28 -8.41
N ALA A 12 72.42 -31.26 -7.63
CA ALA A 12 71.08 -31.84 -7.75
C ALA A 12 69.94 -30.86 -7.45
N SER A 13 70.07 -29.99 -6.44
CA SER A 13 69.09 -28.93 -6.15
C SER A 13 68.94 -27.94 -7.30
N ILE A 14 70.07 -27.56 -7.92
CA ILE A 14 70.09 -26.68 -9.10
C ILE A 14 69.42 -27.38 -10.29
N HIS A 15 69.82 -28.61 -10.63
CA HIS A 15 69.19 -29.36 -11.73
C HIS A 15 67.68 -29.59 -11.53
N THR A 16 67.23 -29.85 -10.30
CA THR A 16 65.80 -30.02 -10.01
C THR A 16 65.04 -28.70 -10.16
N SER A 17 65.66 -27.57 -9.80
CA SER A 17 65.09 -26.23 -9.98
C SER A 17 65.06 -25.80 -11.44
N VAL A 18 66.09 -26.13 -12.23
CA VAL A 18 66.15 -25.91 -13.69
C VAL A 18 65.06 -26.71 -14.39
N ALA A 19 64.92 -28.01 -14.07
CA ALA A 19 63.87 -28.85 -14.63
C ALA A 19 62.46 -28.34 -14.29
N PHE A 20 62.22 -27.94 -13.04
CA PHE A 20 60.95 -27.33 -12.63
C PHE A 20 60.65 -26.01 -13.34
N LEU A 21 61.67 -25.18 -13.58
CA LEU A 21 61.54 -23.94 -14.34
C LEU A 21 61.24 -24.21 -15.82
N GLN A 22 61.89 -25.20 -16.45
CA GLN A 22 61.55 -25.63 -17.81
C GLN A 22 60.12 -26.15 -17.90
N ASP A 23 59.69 -27.06 -17.02
CA ASP A 23 58.32 -27.58 -16.99
C ASP A 23 57.27 -26.46 -16.84
N THR A 24 57.53 -25.47 -15.96
CA THR A 24 56.61 -24.34 -15.78
C THR A 24 56.64 -23.35 -16.95
N LEU A 25 57.79 -23.08 -17.55
CA LEU A 25 57.90 -22.23 -18.76
C LEU A 25 57.19 -22.87 -19.95
N THR A 26 57.45 -24.15 -20.20
CA THR A 26 56.79 -24.99 -21.22
C THR A 26 55.27 -24.97 -21.01
N GLY A 27 54.81 -25.18 -19.77
CA GLY A 27 53.40 -25.09 -19.39
C GLY A 27 52.76 -23.69 -19.55
N MET A 28 53.57 -22.63 -19.64
CA MET A 28 53.15 -21.25 -19.95
C MET A 28 53.33 -20.90 -21.44
N GLY A 29 53.79 -21.82 -22.29
CA GLY A 29 54.05 -21.58 -23.72
C GLY A 29 55.32 -20.78 -24.00
N LEU A 30 56.29 -20.79 -23.08
CA LEU A 30 57.61 -20.18 -23.22
C LEU A 30 58.66 -21.29 -23.46
N SER A 31 59.65 -21.00 -24.31
CA SER A 31 60.53 -21.97 -24.98
C SER A 31 61.11 -23.12 -24.13
N ASP A 32 61.11 -24.33 -24.72
CA ASP A 32 61.55 -25.59 -24.09
C ASP A 32 63.07 -25.66 -23.83
N GLU A 33 63.88 -25.02 -24.70
CA GLU A 33 65.35 -25.06 -24.68
C GLU A 33 65.95 -23.98 -23.76
N LEU A 34 65.77 -24.13 -22.44
CA LEU A 34 66.29 -23.19 -21.44
C LEU A 34 67.56 -23.71 -20.74
N ASN A 35 68.71 -23.58 -21.40
CA ASN A 35 69.98 -24.09 -20.88
C ASN A 35 70.66 -23.13 -19.89
N LEU A 36 70.11 -23.02 -18.68
CA LEU A 36 70.59 -22.18 -17.56
C LEU A 36 72.06 -22.43 -17.13
N MET A 37 72.66 -23.55 -17.54
CA MET A 37 74.04 -23.93 -17.23
C MET A 37 75.01 -23.70 -18.40
N SER A 38 74.52 -23.24 -19.56
CA SER A 38 75.35 -22.96 -20.73
C SER A 38 76.17 -21.69 -20.57
N SER A 39 77.39 -21.71 -21.08
CA SER A 39 78.23 -20.51 -21.26
C SER A 39 78.18 -19.96 -22.68
N GLU A 40 77.40 -20.55 -23.59
CA GLU A 40 77.21 -19.97 -24.93
C GLU A 40 76.39 -18.67 -24.86
N PRO A 41 76.81 -17.61 -25.56
CA PRO A 41 76.09 -16.35 -25.56
C PRO A 41 74.70 -16.44 -26.22
N ALA A 42 74.46 -17.45 -27.07
CA ALA A 42 73.16 -17.73 -27.65
C ALA A 42 72.17 -18.22 -26.58
N ASP A 43 72.50 -19.32 -25.89
CA ASP A 43 71.69 -19.91 -24.80
C ASP A 43 71.40 -18.92 -23.67
N VAL A 44 72.39 -18.12 -23.29
CA VAL A 44 72.23 -17.04 -22.30
C VAL A 44 71.22 -16.00 -22.79
N ALA A 45 71.23 -15.64 -24.07
CA ALA A 45 70.27 -14.69 -24.64
C ALA A 45 68.85 -15.27 -24.71
N THR A 46 68.66 -16.54 -25.10
CA THR A 46 67.34 -17.21 -25.04
C THR A 46 66.82 -17.25 -23.61
N THR A 47 67.68 -17.59 -22.64
CA THR A 47 67.34 -17.64 -21.22
C THR A 47 66.93 -16.26 -20.68
N CYS A 48 67.70 -15.20 -20.99
CA CYS A 48 67.34 -13.83 -20.62
C CYS A 48 66.04 -13.35 -21.28
N ASN A 49 65.79 -13.71 -22.55
CA ASN A 49 64.56 -13.35 -23.27
C ASN A 49 63.33 -14.05 -22.69
N ALA A 50 63.43 -15.34 -22.33
CA ALA A 50 62.35 -16.08 -21.68
C ALA A 50 62.03 -15.49 -20.29
N LEU A 51 63.07 -15.21 -19.48
CA LEU A 51 62.90 -14.53 -18.18
C LEU A 51 62.27 -13.13 -18.33
N TYR A 52 62.69 -12.35 -19.34
CA TYR A 52 62.11 -11.04 -19.62
C TYR A 52 60.64 -11.14 -20.05
N ALA A 53 60.29 -12.11 -20.90
CA ALA A 53 58.90 -12.38 -21.29
C ALA A 53 58.04 -12.78 -20.09
N LEU A 54 58.56 -13.62 -19.20
CA LEU A 54 57.92 -14.02 -17.95
C LEU A 54 57.64 -12.81 -17.04
N LEU A 55 58.64 -11.92 -16.89
CA LEU A 55 58.57 -10.73 -16.05
C LEU A 55 57.58 -9.70 -16.62
N LEU A 56 57.56 -9.54 -17.95
CA LEU A 56 56.60 -8.71 -18.66
C LEU A 56 55.17 -9.28 -18.57
N GLN A 57 55.00 -10.60 -18.66
CA GLN A 57 53.70 -11.26 -18.49
C GLN A 57 53.20 -11.10 -17.05
N HIS A 58 54.04 -11.33 -16.05
CA HIS A 58 53.69 -11.12 -14.64
C HIS A 58 53.33 -9.65 -14.37
N GLN A 59 54.00 -8.69 -15.02
CA GLN A 59 53.66 -7.27 -14.93
C GLN A 59 52.26 -6.97 -15.54
N LYS A 60 51.92 -7.54 -16.70
CA LYS A 60 50.58 -7.43 -17.31
C LYS A 60 49.51 -8.08 -16.43
N ASP A 61 49.76 -9.28 -15.92
CA ASP A 61 48.84 -9.99 -15.04
C ASP A 61 48.60 -9.24 -13.72
N ALA A 62 49.64 -8.62 -13.16
CA ALA A 62 49.53 -7.77 -11.97
C ALA A 62 48.70 -6.52 -12.25
N GLN A 63 48.90 -5.86 -13.41
CA GLN A 63 48.10 -4.72 -13.85
C GLN A 63 46.63 -5.11 -14.06
N TYR A 64 46.35 -6.23 -14.72
CA TYR A 64 45.00 -6.73 -14.95
C TYR A 64 44.29 -7.11 -13.64
N LYS A 65 44.98 -7.81 -12.73
CA LYS A 65 44.46 -8.13 -11.38
C LYS A 65 44.15 -6.86 -10.58
N GLU A 66 44.94 -5.80 -10.76
CA GLU A 66 44.72 -4.52 -10.08
C GLU A 66 43.56 -3.72 -10.69
N GLN A 67 43.42 -3.68 -12.03
CA GLN A 67 42.25 -3.12 -12.71
C GLN A 67 40.96 -3.82 -12.25
N LEU A 68 40.94 -5.16 -12.24
CA LEU A 68 39.78 -5.95 -11.80
C LEU A 68 39.43 -5.70 -10.33
N ARG A 69 40.43 -5.49 -9.45
CA ARG A 69 40.19 -5.07 -8.05
C ARG A 69 39.57 -3.68 -7.96
N GLN A 70 40.01 -2.74 -8.79
CA GLN A 70 39.46 -1.38 -8.82
C GLN A 70 38.02 -1.37 -9.32
N GLU A 71 37.70 -2.13 -10.37
CA GLU A 71 36.34 -2.32 -10.87
C GLU A 71 35.44 -2.99 -9.82
N MET A 72 35.90 -4.09 -9.21
CA MET A 72 35.18 -4.74 -8.11
C MET A 72 34.99 -3.82 -6.90
N SER A 73 35.91 -2.90 -6.63
CA SER A 73 35.79 -1.90 -5.58
C SER A 73 34.72 -0.84 -5.92
N ARG A 74 34.72 -0.34 -7.17
CA ARG A 74 33.71 0.60 -7.70
C ARG A 74 32.32 0.00 -7.66
N ALA A 75 32.12 -1.20 -8.24
CA ALA A 75 30.84 -1.90 -8.22
C ALA A 75 30.33 -2.14 -6.77
N ARG A 76 31.21 -2.53 -5.83
CA ARG A 76 30.85 -2.63 -4.40
C ARG A 76 30.48 -1.30 -3.75
N SER A 77 31.01 -0.18 -4.25
CA SER A 77 30.65 1.15 -3.76
C SER A 77 29.30 1.63 -4.33
N GLU A 78 29.03 1.31 -5.60
CA GLU A 78 27.76 1.58 -6.28
C GLU A 78 26.60 0.78 -5.65
N ILE A 79 26.79 -0.53 -5.42
CA ILE A 79 25.82 -1.37 -4.69
C ILE A 79 25.47 -0.75 -3.32
N LYS A 80 26.48 -0.27 -2.56
CA LYS A 80 26.27 0.39 -1.27
C LYS A 80 25.57 1.76 -1.36
N LEU A 81 25.61 2.43 -2.50
CA LEU A 81 24.84 3.65 -2.74
C LEU A 81 23.38 3.28 -3.07
N MET A 82 23.18 2.33 -3.98
CA MET A 82 21.86 1.82 -4.36
C MET A 82 21.10 1.23 -3.16
N ASP A 83 21.75 0.45 -2.29
CA ASP A 83 21.13 -0.07 -1.06
C ASP A 83 20.69 1.05 -0.10
N LYS A 84 21.45 2.15 -0.01
CA LYS A 84 21.07 3.32 0.82
C LYS A 84 19.89 4.07 0.21
N GLU A 85 19.82 4.18 -1.12
CA GLU A 85 18.71 4.81 -1.81
C GLU A 85 17.45 3.96 -1.72
N ARG A 86 17.56 2.64 -1.90
CA ARG A 86 16.48 1.68 -1.66
C ARG A 86 15.92 1.79 -0.25
N SER A 87 16.79 1.81 0.77
CA SER A 87 16.37 1.96 2.18
C SER A 87 15.69 3.32 2.48
N LYS A 88 16.09 4.41 1.80
CA LYS A 88 15.39 5.69 1.89
C LYS A 88 14.00 5.62 1.24
N LEU A 89 13.89 4.99 0.06
CA LEU A 89 12.64 4.81 -0.67
C LEU A 89 11.65 3.93 0.12
N GLU A 90 12.12 2.81 0.68
CA GLU A 90 11.36 1.95 1.60
C GLU A 90 10.80 2.77 2.78
N SER A 91 11.65 3.58 3.46
CA SER A 91 11.20 4.44 4.57
C SER A 91 10.20 5.53 4.13
N MET A 92 10.29 6.06 2.91
CA MET A 92 9.30 7.00 2.39
C MET A 92 7.97 6.33 2.05
N LEU A 93 8.02 5.09 1.53
CA LEU A 93 6.83 4.26 1.29
C LEU A 93 6.08 4.00 2.59
N ASP A 94 6.75 3.48 3.62
CA ASP A 94 6.18 3.21 4.95
C ASP A 94 5.49 4.45 5.53
N ASN A 95 6.12 5.63 5.39
CA ASN A 95 5.54 6.89 5.86
C ASN A 95 4.29 7.30 5.06
N LYS A 96 4.28 7.08 3.74
CA LYS A 96 3.12 7.38 2.89
C LYS A 96 1.97 6.41 3.11
N GLU A 97 2.23 5.13 3.35
CA GLU A 97 1.20 4.16 3.74
C GLU A 97 0.54 4.52 5.09
N ARG A 98 1.35 4.94 6.09
CA ARG A 98 0.84 5.47 7.37
C ARG A 98 -0.01 6.72 7.17
N GLU A 99 0.39 7.64 6.30
CA GLU A 99 -0.36 8.85 5.97
C GLU A 99 -1.70 8.53 5.28
N ILE A 100 -1.70 7.62 4.30
CA ILE A 100 -2.93 7.11 3.64
C ILE A 100 -3.87 6.46 4.65
N GLY A 101 -3.35 5.64 5.58
CA GLY A 101 -4.13 5.05 6.66
C GLY A 101 -4.78 6.10 7.57
N ALA A 102 -4.04 7.15 7.94
CA ALA A 102 -4.55 8.25 8.75
C ALA A 102 -5.63 9.07 8.02
N LEU A 103 -5.43 9.38 6.73
CA LEU A 103 -6.40 10.08 5.90
C LEU A 103 -7.68 9.25 5.69
N SER A 104 -7.55 7.94 5.43
CA SER A 104 -8.69 7.03 5.29
C SER A 104 -9.52 6.93 6.57
N ASN A 105 -8.88 6.86 7.74
CA ASN A 105 -9.58 6.88 9.02
C ASN A 105 -10.27 8.22 9.29
N ARG A 106 -9.64 9.36 8.94
CA ARG A 106 -10.26 10.69 9.04
C ARG A 106 -11.47 10.85 8.10
N ALA A 107 -11.39 10.31 6.89
CA ALA A 107 -12.50 10.29 5.94
C ALA A 107 -13.70 9.49 6.48
N ARG A 108 -13.46 8.27 6.97
CA ARG A 108 -14.50 7.43 7.61
C ARG A 108 -15.18 8.13 8.79
N ALA A 109 -14.40 8.74 9.68
CA ALA A 109 -14.93 9.50 10.82
C ALA A 109 -15.79 10.70 10.37
N GLY A 110 -15.38 11.40 9.30
CA GLY A 110 -16.18 12.47 8.69
C GLY A 110 -17.49 11.98 8.07
N ASP A 111 -17.48 10.82 7.41
CA ASP A 111 -18.69 10.24 6.84
C ASP A 111 -19.67 9.72 7.90
N ASP A 112 -19.17 9.19 9.01
CA ASP A 112 -20.01 8.78 10.14
C ASP A 112 -20.61 10.00 10.86
N ALA A 113 -19.84 11.08 11.05
CA ALA A 113 -20.38 12.35 11.56
C ALA A 113 -21.48 12.93 10.65
N ARG A 114 -21.28 12.93 9.32
CA ARG A 114 -22.31 13.34 8.35
C ARG A 114 -23.57 12.47 8.42
N LYS A 115 -23.42 11.14 8.57
CA LYS A 115 -24.58 10.23 8.76
C LYS A 115 -25.35 10.57 10.03
N GLU A 116 -24.65 10.90 11.13
CA GLU A 116 -25.30 11.35 12.35
C GLU A 116 -26.05 12.67 12.15
N GLU A 117 -25.45 13.67 11.51
CA GLU A 117 -26.07 14.96 11.18
C GLU A 117 -27.33 14.79 10.32
N VAL A 118 -27.24 14.00 9.24
CA VAL A 118 -28.41 13.64 8.41
C VAL A 118 -29.48 12.92 9.23
N SER A 119 -29.10 12.07 10.20
CA SER A 119 -30.06 11.42 11.09
C SER A 119 -30.74 12.40 12.06
N LYS A 120 -30.02 13.44 12.52
CA LYS A 120 -30.57 14.50 13.39
C LYS A 120 -31.55 15.36 12.60
N ALA A 121 -31.12 15.87 11.44
CA ALA A 121 -31.96 16.68 10.55
C ALA A 121 -33.27 15.96 10.13
N ARG A 122 -33.23 14.64 9.89
CA ARG A 122 -34.44 13.85 9.63
C ARG A 122 -35.40 13.80 10.83
N ARG A 123 -34.90 13.59 12.06
CA ARG A 123 -35.74 13.62 13.27
C ARG A 123 -36.36 15.00 13.50
N ASP A 124 -35.59 16.06 13.28
CA ASP A 124 -36.07 17.44 13.42
C ASP A 124 -37.15 17.76 12.38
N ALA A 125 -36.98 17.31 11.13
CA ALA A 125 -38.01 17.41 10.09
C ALA A 125 -39.30 16.66 10.46
N ASP A 126 -39.20 15.41 10.93
CA ASP A 126 -40.35 14.62 11.40
C ASP A 126 -41.10 15.33 12.55
N ASP A 127 -40.37 15.93 13.50
CA ASP A 127 -40.96 16.64 14.64
C ASP A 127 -41.57 17.99 14.25
N LEU A 128 -40.97 18.72 13.31
CA LEU A 128 -41.57 19.91 12.70
C LEU A 128 -42.86 19.56 11.95
N GLN A 129 -42.87 18.46 11.19
CA GLN A 129 -44.06 17.98 10.48
C GLN A 129 -45.20 17.60 11.44
N LYS A 130 -44.91 16.91 12.55
CA LYS A 130 -45.89 16.63 13.63
C LYS A 130 -46.46 17.92 14.22
N ARG A 131 -45.62 18.93 14.48
CA ARG A 131 -46.05 20.24 15.01
C ARG A 131 -46.93 21.00 14.01
N LEU A 132 -46.61 20.94 12.72
CA LEU A 132 -47.37 21.53 11.63
C LEU A 132 -48.78 20.92 11.55
N PHE A 133 -48.90 19.60 11.45
CA PHE A 133 -50.20 18.90 11.49
C PHE A 133 -51.00 19.22 12.77
N GLY A 134 -50.32 19.31 13.92
CA GLY A 134 -50.93 19.73 15.18
C GLY A 134 -51.40 21.20 15.19
N SER A 135 -50.82 22.07 14.36
CA SER A 135 -51.26 23.45 14.15
C SER A 135 -52.45 23.52 13.20
N GLU A 136 -52.39 22.85 12.05
CA GLU A 136 -53.47 22.76 11.07
C GLU A 136 -54.76 22.21 11.70
N ARG A 137 -54.66 21.14 12.48
CA ARG A 137 -55.80 20.57 13.22
C ARG A 137 -56.45 21.59 14.16
N ARG A 138 -55.66 22.42 14.86
CA ARG A 138 -56.16 23.49 15.73
C ARG A 138 -56.81 24.60 14.92
N LEU A 139 -56.24 25.00 13.77
CA LEU A 139 -56.86 25.98 12.87
C LEU A 139 -58.22 25.51 12.36
N VAL A 140 -58.34 24.25 11.95
CA VAL A 140 -59.62 23.65 11.51
C VAL A 140 -60.64 23.63 12.66
N GLN A 141 -60.23 23.26 13.88
CA GLN A 141 -61.10 23.31 15.06
C GLN A 141 -61.61 24.72 15.34
N MET A 142 -60.73 25.73 15.38
CA MET A 142 -61.11 27.13 15.58
C MET A 142 -62.05 27.64 14.47
N GLN A 143 -61.83 27.25 13.21
CA GLN A 143 -62.74 27.59 12.10
C GLN A 143 -64.14 26.97 12.27
N HIS A 144 -64.25 25.75 12.81
CA HIS A 144 -65.54 25.14 13.12
C HIS A 144 -66.24 25.84 14.29
N GLU A 145 -65.50 26.26 15.32
CA GLU A 145 -66.04 27.02 16.44
C GLU A 145 -66.54 28.42 16.00
N ILE A 146 -65.77 29.12 15.18
CA ILE A 146 -66.18 30.40 14.56
C ILE A 146 -67.47 30.21 13.76
N LYS A 147 -67.52 29.23 12.83
CA LYS A 147 -68.73 28.93 12.02
C LYS A 147 -69.94 28.52 12.87
N ARG A 148 -69.71 27.92 14.04
CA ARG A 148 -70.79 27.63 15.00
C ARG A 148 -71.28 28.90 15.67
N LYS A 149 -70.37 29.79 16.08
CA LYS A 149 -70.71 31.08 16.72
C LYS A 149 -71.39 32.04 15.77
N GLU A 150 -70.98 32.09 14.50
CA GLU A 150 -71.66 32.83 13.43
C GLU A 150 -73.13 32.38 13.31
N LYS A 151 -73.39 31.07 13.23
CA LYS A 151 -74.77 30.52 13.18
C LYS A 151 -75.57 30.75 14.46
N GLU A 152 -74.93 30.75 15.62
CA GLU A 152 -75.58 31.11 16.89
C GLU A 152 -75.96 32.60 16.90
N TYR A 153 -75.12 33.48 16.33
CA TYR A 153 -75.36 34.91 16.18
C TYR A 153 -76.47 35.22 15.17
N GLU A 154 -76.46 34.60 13.98
CA GLU A 154 -77.52 34.72 12.98
C GLU A 154 -78.90 34.39 13.57
N ARG A 155 -79.03 33.27 14.30
CA ARG A 155 -80.28 32.88 14.98
C ARG A 155 -80.72 33.87 16.06
N LEU A 156 -79.78 34.51 16.76
CA LEU A 156 -80.09 35.55 17.74
C LEU A 156 -80.57 36.83 17.03
N GLN A 157 -79.96 37.19 15.91
CA GLN A 157 -80.36 38.32 15.07
C GLN A 157 -81.75 38.11 14.45
N GLU A 158 -82.07 36.90 13.98
CA GLU A 158 -83.40 36.51 13.51
C GLU A 158 -84.45 36.63 14.62
N ARG A 159 -84.18 36.06 15.81
CA ARG A 159 -85.07 36.17 16.98
C ARG A 159 -85.31 37.62 17.40
N LEU A 160 -84.26 38.45 17.38
CA LEU A 160 -84.37 39.88 17.68
C LEU A 160 -85.20 40.61 16.62
N SER A 161 -85.02 40.28 15.34
CA SER A 161 -85.82 40.82 14.24
C SER A 161 -87.30 40.48 14.38
N HIS A 162 -87.63 39.21 14.67
CA HIS A 162 -88.99 38.78 14.99
C HIS A 162 -89.56 39.52 16.20
N TYR A 163 -88.83 39.61 17.31
CA TYR A 163 -89.28 40.32 18.51
C TYR A 163 -89.55 41.81 18.24
N LEU A 164 -88.72 42.46 17.42
CA LEU A 164 -88.93 43.86 17.01
C LEU A 164 -90.12 44.02 16.06
N ALA A 165 -90.37 43.07 15.16
CA ALA A 165 -91.53 43.06 14.27
C ALA A 165 -92.84 42.85 15.05
N ASP A 166 -92.87 41.87 15.96
CA ASP A 166 -94.02 41.60 16.83
C ASP A 166 -94.29 42.78 17.78
N LYS A 167 -93.23 43.40 18.32
CA LYS A 167 -93.37 44.61 19.14
C LYS A 167 -93.97 45.77 18.35
N LYS A 168 -93.51 46.02 17.11
CA LYS A 168 -94.12 47.03 16.21
C LYS A 168 -95.59 46.69 15.89
N ARG A 169 -95.92 45.42 15.65
CA ARG A 169 -97.29 44.97 15.38
C ARG A 169 -98.20 45.17 16.60
N ASN A 170 -97.71 44.87 17.80
CA ASN A 170 -98.43 45.06 19.05
C ASN A 170 -98.59 46.55 19.39
N GLU A 171 -97.58 47.38 19.14
CA GLU A 171 -97.67 48.85 19.27
C GLU A 171 -98.68 49.44 18.28
N SER A 172 -98.69 48.97 17.02
CA SER A 172 -99.69 49.34 16.02
C SER A 172 -101.10 48.89 16.43
N ALA A 173 -101.27 47.66 16.94
CA ALA A 173 -102.57 47.15 17.37
C ALA A 173 -103.09 47.88 18.63
N ALA A 174 -102.21 48.28 19.55
CA ALA A 174 -102.57 49.10 20.70
C ALA A 174 -103.01 50.52 20.29
N LEU A 175 -102.34 51.13 19.30
CA LEU A 175 -102.77 52.40 18.71
C LEU A 175 -104.11 52.28 17.99
N ASP A 176 -104.35 51.18 17.29
CA ASP A 176 -105.61 50.92 16.58
C ASP A 176 -106.79 50.68 17.55
N MET A 177 -106.55 50.02 18.69
CA MET A 177 -107.50 49.90 19.80
C MET A 177 -107.80 51.25 20.46
N ALA A 178 -106.77 52.09 20.68
CA ALA A 178 -106.95 53.44 21.21
C ALA A 178 -107.75 54.34 20.24
N GLY A 179 -107.50 54.23 18.93
CA GLY A 179 -108.27 54.95 17.90
C GLY A 179 -109.75 54.56 17.86
N LYS A 180 -110.06 53.28 18.05
CA LYS A 180 -111.45 52.76 18.09
C LYS A 180 -112.19 53.11 19.39
N LEU A 181 -111.47 53.26 20.51
CA LEU A 181 -112.03 53.77 21.77
C LEU A 181 -112.27 55.29 21.75
N ALA A 182 -111.49 56.06 20.98
CA ALA A 182 -111.62 57.52 20.87
C ALA A 182 -112.70 58.01 19.88
N THR A 183 -113.28 57.12 19.06
CA THR A 183 -114.24 57.47 17.99
C THR A 183 -115.63 56.83 18.14
N GLY A 184 -115.85 56.00 19.17
CA GLY A 184 -117.07 55.21 19.37
C GLY A 184 -117.95 55.66 20.53
N ALA A 185 -118.31 56.94 20.63
CA ALA A 185 -119.11 57.48 21.74
C ALA A 185 -120.33 58.32 21.28
N ALA A 186 -121.38 57.66 20.75
CA ALA A 186 -122.73 58.23 20.66
C ALA A 186 -123.84 57.16 20.54
N THR A 187 -124.71 57.10 21.56
CA THR A 187 -126.13 56.62 21.58
C THR A 187 -126.47 55.15 21.19
N GLY A 188 -127.24 54.44 22.04
CA GLY A 188 -128.13 53.38 21.49
C GLY A 188 -128.72 52.20 22.31
N ALA A 189 -128.81 52.21 23.65
CA ALA A 189 -129.70 51.34 24.47
C ALA A 189 -129.58 49.77 24.45
N GLY A 190 -130.03 49.10 25.54
CA GLY A 190 -130.62 47.74 25.46
C GLY A 190 -130.02 46.59 26.29
N ALA A 191 -130.39 46.51 27.58
CA ALA A 191 -130.44 45.36 28.50
C ALA A 191 -129.94 43.94 28.10
N ALA A 192 -129.17 43.28 29.00
CA ALA A 192 -129.62 42.12 29.81
C ALA A 192 -128.46 41.50 30.64
N LEU A 193 -128.78 40.92 31.82
CA LEU A 193 -127.81 40.37 32.79
C LEU A 193 -128.26 39.00 33.33
N SER A 194 -127.54 37.91 32.99
CA SER A 194 -127.57 36.61 33.71
C SER A 194 -126.42 35.71 33.19
N LYS A 195 -125.45 35.19 33.95
CA LYS A 195 -125.40 34.47 35.25
C LYS A 195 -125.43 32.93 35.08
N SER A 196 -124.60 32.24 35.87
CA SER A 196 -124.37 30.78 35.96
C SER A 196 -123.44 30.22 34.86
N SER A 197 -122.26 29.64 35.14
CA SER A 197 -121.86 28.63 36.17
C SER A 197 -122.37 27.21 35.89
N VAL A 198 -121.52 26.22 36.20
CA VAL A 198 -121.60 24.76 35.95
C VAL A 198 -120.92 24.25 34.67
N ARG A 199 -119.58 24.41 34.64
CA ARG A 199 -118.59 23.52 33.99
C ARG A 199 -117.32 23.58 34.84
N SER A 200 -116.77 22.52 35.43
CA SER A 200 -117.21 21.17 35.85
C SER A 200 -116.11 20.65 36.81
N ASP A 201 -116.34 19.65 37.65
CA ASP A 201 -115.37 19.23 38.69
C ASP A 201 -113.96 18.88 38.15
N GLU A 202 -113.83 18.39 36.91
CA GLU A 202 -112.53 18.26 36.22
C GLU A 202 -111.68 19.54 36.23
N GLY A 203 -112.30 20.72 36.10
CA GLY A 203 -111.60 22.00 36.16
C GLY A 203 -111.05 22.29 37.55
N LEU A 204 -111.79 21.94 38.61
CA LEU A 204 -111.31 22.06 39.99
C LEU A 204 -110.19 21.06 40.28
N LYS A 205 -110.30 19.81 39.82
CA LYS A 205 -109.20 18.83 39.91
C LYS A 205 -107.95 19.26 39.14
N ALA A 206 -108.11 19.82 37.94
CA ALA A 206 -106.99 20.34 37.16
C ALA A 206 -106.33 21.56 37.84
N ILE A 207 -107.12 22.44 38.48
CA ILE A 207 -106.60 23.54 39.30
C ILE A 207 -105.87 23.01 40.53
N VAL A 208 -106.40 21.99 41.22
CA VAL A 208 -105.73 21.36 42.38
C VAL A 208 -104.43 20.67 41.96
N ALA A 209 -104.42 19.87 40.89
CA ALA A 209 -103.21 19.24 40.37
C ALA A 209 -102.17 20.26 39.89
N ALA A 210 -102.62 21.37 39.29
CA ALA A 210 -101.74 22.50 38.95
C ALA A 210 -101.23 23.22 40.21
N TYR A 211 -102.02 23.29 41.29
CA TYR A 211 -101.59 23.83 42.58
C TYR A 211 -100.58 22.92 43.28
N GLU A 212 -100.79 21.61 43.30
CA GLU A 212 -99.87 20.61 43.85
C GLU A 212 -98.56 20.55 43.05
N GLY A 213 -98.64 20.59 41.72
CA GLY A 213 -97.49 20.73 40.82
C GLY A 213 -96.72 22.01 41.10
N LYS A 214 -97.41 23.16 41.17
CA LYS A 214 -96.80 24.45 41.49
C LYS A 214 -96.25 24.51 42.92
N GLN A 215 -96.84 23.80 43.87
CA GLN A 215 -96.34 23.69 45.25
C GLN A 215 -95.09 22.80 45.31
N SER A 216 -95.02 21.74 44.49
CA SER A 216 -93.81 20.93 44.28
C SER A 216 -92.69 21.76 43.64
N GLU A 217 -93.00 22.53 42.59
CA GLU A 217 -92.07 23.46 41.94
C GLU A 217 -91.58 24.53 42.92
N LEU A 218 -92.47 25.19 43.67
CA LEU A 218 -92.10 26.19 44.68
C LEU A 218 -91.28 25.60 45.85
N ALA A 219 -91.51 24.34 46.21
CA ALA A 219 -90.71 23.63 47.22
C ALA A 219 -89.32 23.28 46.68
N ARG A 220 -89.22 22.87 45.41
CA ARG A 220 -87.96 22.66 44.71
C ARG A 220 -87.20 23.98 44.55
N GLU A 221 -87.84 25.03 44.04
CA GLU A 221 -87.28 26.37 43.93
C GLU A 221 -86.82 26.88 45.30
N ASN A 222 -87.56 26.65 46.39
CA ASN A 222 -87.07 26.98 47.74
C ASN A 222 -85.82 26.19 48.14
N LYS A 223 -85.70 24.92 47.75
CA LYS A 223 -84.51 24.11 48.00
C LYS A 223 -83.33 24.61 47.18
N ASP A 224 -83.55 24.88 45.89
CA ASP A 224 -82.54 25.37 44.95
C ASP A 224 -82.10 26.80 45.33
N LEU A 225 -83.02 27.67 45.79
CA LEU A 225 -82.73 29.00 46.36
C LEU A 225 -81.99 28.93 47.69
N ARG A 226 -82.27 27.95 48.56
CA ARG A 226 -81.49 27.73 49.80
C ARG A 226 -80.09 27.23 49.49
N ALA A 227 -79.93 26.34 48.51
CA ALA A 227 -78.63 25.89 48.02
C ALA A 227 -77.84 27.06 47.39
N ALA A 228 -78.49 27.85 46.53
CA ALA A 228 -77.92 29.05 45.95
C ALA A 228 -77.53 30.08 47.01
N LEU A 229 -78.38 30.36 48.01
CA LEU A 229 -78.04 31.22 49.15
C LEU A 229 -76.87 30.67 49.97
N SER A 230 -76.76 29.36 50.14
CA SER A 230 -75.61 28.75 50.82
C SER A 230 -74.32 28.87 50.00
N SER A 231 -74.40 28.77 48.67
CA SER A 231 -73.28 29.03 47.75
C SER A 231 -72.87 30.50 47.82
N LEU A 232 -73.83 31.42 47.66
CA LEU A 232 -73.63 32.86 47.76
C LEU A 232 -73.10 33.29 49.12
N GLN A 233 -73.46 32.62 50.22
CA GLN A 233 -72.86 32.83 51.54
C GLN A 233 -71.42 32.30 51.65
N GLY A 234 -71.07 31.24 50.92
CA GLY A 234 -69.70 30.76 50.78
C GLY A 234 -68.86 31.74 49.96
N GLU A 235 -69.29 32.04 48.74
CA GLU A 235 -68.71 33.02 47.83
C GLU A 235 -68.58 34.41 48.48
N TYR A 236 -69.57 34.86 49.26
CA TYR A 236 -69.49 36.13 49.98
C TYR A 236 -68.45 36.08 51.11
N LYS A 237 -68.27 34.96 51.82
CA LYS A 237 -67.18 34.80 52.81
C LYS A 237 -65.82 34.80 52.13
N GLU A 238 -65.67 34.10 51.01
CA GLU A 238 -64.43 34.07 50.22
C GLU A 238 -64.09 35.45 49.64
N ALA A 239 -65.08 36.13 49.05
CA ALA A 239 -64.95 37.49 48.55
C ALA A 239 -64.67 38.51 49.66
N LEU A 240 -65.28 38.38 50.85
CA LEU A 240 -64.99 39.22 52.01
C LEU A 240 -63.55 39.01 52.49
N ASN A 241 -63.08 37.77 52.56
CA ASN A 241 -61.70 37.45 52.93
C ASN A 241 -60.69 38.00 51.91
N ALA A 242 -60.96 37.84 50.61
CA ALA A 242 -60.15 38.43 49.54
C ALA A 242 -60.19 39.97 49.55
N SER A 243 -61.34 40.57 49.86
CA SER A 243 -61.52 42.00 50.06
C SER A 243 -60.72 42.51 51.26
N MET A 244 -60.72 41.79 52.38
CA MET A 244 -59.94 42.16 53.58
C MET A 244 -58.44 42.08 53.30
N ALA A 245 -57.97 41.07 52.57
CA ALA A 245 -56.58 40.96 52.14
C ALA A 245 -56.16 42.10 51.18
N ARG A 246 -57.04 42.53 50.27
CA ARG A 246 -56.78 43.67 49.37
C ARG A 246 -56.84 45.03 50.09
N ARG A 247 -57.77 45.21 51.03
CA ARG A 247 -57.90 46.43 51.86
C ARG A 247 -56.74 46.65 52.84
N GLN A 248 -55.91 45.65 53.09
CA GLN A 248 -54.66 45.82 53.85
C GLN A 248 -53.50 46.34 52.99
N ALA A 249 -53.61 46.27 51.66
CA ALA A 249 -52.60 46.78 50.72
C ALA A 249 -52.92 48.20 50.21
N ASP A 250 -54.19 48.49 49.95
CA ASP A 250 -54.61 49.76 49.34
C ASP A 250 -55.07 50.81 50.38
N VAL A 251 -54.12 51.66 50.77
CA VAL A 251 -54.28 53.12 50.94
C VAL A 251 -55.27 53.58 52.04
N ALA A 252 -54.85 54.17 53.16
CA ALA A 252 -54.03 55.39 53.28
C ALA A 252 -54.58 56.65 52.56
N ALA A 253 -55.87 56.68 52.18
CA ALA A 253 -56.61 57.88 51.76
C ALA A 253 -58.13 57.64 51.71
N GLY A 254 -58.90 58.58 52.26
CA GLY A 254 -60.32 58.81 51.95
C GLY A 254 -60.57 60.31 51.76
N PRO A 255 -61.81 60.83 51.76
CA PRO A 255 -63.09 60.13 51.81
C PRO A 255 -64.14 60.56 50.75
N VAL A 256 -65.00 59.61 50.37
CA VAL A 256 -66.49 59.66 50.35
C VAL A 256 -67.23 60.92 49.87
N VAL A 257 -67.83 60.83 48.66
CA VAL A 257 -69.27 61.00 48.29
C VAL A 257 -69.41 60.43 46.85
N GLU A 258 -70.45 59.72 46.39
CA GLU A 258 -71.63 59.09 47.02
C GLU A 258 -71.59 57.57 46.73
N GLU A 259 -72.18 56.74 47.60
CA GLU A 259 -71.79 55.33 47.69
C GLU A 259 -72.80 54.25 47.22
N ALA A 260 -73.99 54.61 46.73
CA ALA A 260 -74.98 53.61 46.32
C ALA A 260 -74.84 53.19 44.84
N PHE A 261 -74.69 54.15 43.92
CA PHE A 261 -74.63 53.87 42.49
C PHE A 261 -73.22 53.45 42.01
N LEU A 262 -72.18 54.12 42.51
CA LEU A 262 -70.79 53.85 42.11
C LEU A 262 -70.24 52.49 42.60
N ARG A 263 -70.90 51.82 43.55
CA ARG A 263 -70.50 50.46 43.99
C ARG A 263 -70.93 49.34 43.04
N GLN A 264 -71.85 49.58 42.11
CA GLN A 264 -72.30 48.57 41.14
C GLN A 264 -71.56 48.66 39.78
N VAL A 265 -71.15 49.87 39.39
CA VAL A 265 -70.46 50.13 38.11
C VAL A 265 -69.16 49.31 37.90
N PRO A 266 -68.31 49.03 38.91
CA PRO A 266 -67.07 48.25 38.71
C PRO A 266 -67.26 46.75 38.44
N MET A 267 -68.48 46.23 38.62
CA MET A 267 -68.77 44.79 38.56
C MET A 267 -69.56 44.37 37.31
N MET A 268 -69.99 45.33 36.49
CA MET A 268 -70.73 45.08 35.25
C MET A 268 -69.79 45.09 34.05
N ASN A 269 -69.95 44.16 33.12
CA ASN A 269 -69.27 44.28 31.83
C ASN A 269 -69.87 45.43 30.99
N ALA A 270 -69.13 45.88 29.96
CA ALA A 270 -69.52 47.07 29.19
C ALA A 270 -70.90 46.94 28.51
N ASP A 271 -71.34 45.71 28.21
CA ASP A 271 -72.62 45.43 27.58
C ASP A 271 -73.78 45.43 28.59
N GLU A 272 -73.59 44.87 29.78
CA GLU A 272 -74.52 45.00 30.91
C GLU A 272 -74.71 46.47 31.29
N LEU A 273 -73.61 47.24 31.38
CA LEU A 273 -73.68 48.67 31.73
C LEU A 273 -74.48 49.46 30.69
N ARG A 274 -74.28 49.18 29.39
CA ARG A 274 -75.11 49.76 28.31
C ARG A 274 -76.56 49.34 28.39
N ALA A 275 -76.84 48.06 28.69
CA ALA A 275 -78.19 47.56 28.80
C ALA A 275 -78.95 48.27 29.94
N GLU A 276 -78.34 48.40 31.12
CA GLU A 276 -78.91 49.14 32.24
C GLU A 276 -79.10 50.63 31.94
N LEU A 277 -78.08 51.30 31.38
CA LEU A 277 -78.20 52.72 31.00
C LEU A 277 -79.30 52.94 29.96
N ALA A 278 -79.47 52.02 29.00
CA ALA A 278 -80.55 52.08 28.03
C ALA A 278 -81.93 51.82 28.64
N VAL A 279 -82.03 50.99 29.69
CA VAL A 279 -83.26 50.81 30.48
C VAL A 279 -83.56 52.07 31.30
N LYS A 280 -82.56 52.63 31.99
CA LYS A 280 -82.67 53.87 32.78
C LYS A 280 -83.09 55.06 31.91
N LEU A 281 -82.51 55.21 30.71
CA LEU A 281 -82.91 56.22 29.72
C LEU A 281 -84.40 56.07 29.33
N LYS A 282 -84.86 54.85 29.02
CA LYS A 282 -86.28 54.59 28.72
C LYS A 282 -87.21 54.88 29.92
N VAL A 283 -86.74 54.67 31.16
CA VAL A 283 -87.51 55.01 32.36
C VAL A 283 -87.60 56.53 32.54
N LEU A 284 -86.51 57.27 32.35
CA LEU A 284 -86.54 58.74 32.36
C LEU A 284 -87.45 59.30 31.27
N GLN A 285 -87.31 58.84 30.03
CA GLN A 285 -88.16 59.26 28.89
C GLN A 285 -89.65 59.04 29.17
N ARG A 286 -90.02 57.94 29.85
CA ARG A 286 -91.40 57.70 30.31
C ARG A 286 -91.81 58.66 31.43
N ARG A 287 -90.94 58.97 32.39
CA ARG A 287 -91.21 59.96 33.45
C ARG A 287 -91.37 61.36 32.87
N LEU A 288 -90.51 61.78 31.94
CA LEU A 288 -90.61 63.04 31.22
C LEU A 288 -91.91 63.09 30.39
N GLY A 289 -92.24 62.01 29.68
CA GLY A 289 -93.51 61.86 28.95
C GLY A 289 -94.74 62.00 29.87
N ASN A 290 -94.73 61.37 31.04
CA ASN A 290 -95.81 61.49 32.03
C ASN A 290 -95.92 62.90 32.63
N LEU A 291 -94.79 63.58 32.85
CA LEU A 291 -94.75 64.99 33.29
C LEU A 291 -95.15 65.97 32.17
N SER A 292 -94.97 65.57 30.91
CA SER A 292 -95.40 66.32 29.71
C SER A 292 -96.89 66.15 29.41
N TRP A 293 -97.47 64.99 29.73
CA TRP A 293 -98.89 64.69 29.47
C TRP A 293 -99.85 65.47 30.36
N ARG A 294 -99.38 66.00 31.50
CA ARG A 294 -99.96 67.22 32.07
C ARG A 294 -99.40 68.41 31.30
N GLY A 295 -100.10 68.74 30.20
CA GLY A 295 -99.84 69.97 29.45
C GLY A 295 -99.98 71.21 30.34
N PRO A 296 -99.47 72.37 29.89
CA PRO A 296 -99.73 73.62 30.60
C PRO A 296 -101.24 73.81 30.71
N ALA A 297 -101.73 74.00 31.94
CA ALA A 297 -103.06 74.55 32.13
C ALA A 297 -102.96 76.04 31.77
N GLU A 298 -103.13 76.35 30.48
CA GLU A 298 -103.13 77.71 29.98
C GLU A 298 -104.23 78.51 30.68
N GLY A 299 -103.82 79.53 31.44
CA GLY A 299 -104.68 80.62 31.89
C GLY A 299 -105.86 80.24 32.78
N LYS A 300 -105.60 79.95 34.06
CA LYS A 300 -106.48 80.34 35.20
C LYS A 300 -105.73 80.26 36.53
N ASP A 301 -105.31 81.44 36.99
CA ASP A 301 -105.02 81.84 38.37
C ASP A 301 -104.64 80.73 39.38
N TYR A 302 -103.33 80.51 39.53
CA TYR A 302 -102.75 79.86 40.72
C TYR A 302 -102.95 80.79 41.94
N GLY A 303 -104.13 80.70 42.56
CA GLY A 303 -104.57 81.58 43.64
C GLY A 303 -103.82 81.40 44.95
N SER A 304 -103.03 80.33 45.10
CA SER A 304 -102.24 80.04 46.29
C SER A 304 -100.72 80.06 46.04
N VAL A 305 -99.97 80.65 46.97
CA VAL A 305 -98.49 80.62 47.00
C VAL A 305 -97.95 79.17 47.00
N ALA A 306 -98.72 78.21 47.52
CA ALA A 306 -98.35 76.79 47.49
C ALA A 306 -98.38 76.20 46.06
N GLU A 307 -99.31 76.65 45.21
CA GLU A 307 -99.46 76.15 43.84
C GLU A 307 -98.36 76.69 42.92
N GLN A 308 -97.99 77.96 43.09
CA GLN A 308 -96.86 78.56 42.35
C GLN A 308 -95.53 77.89 42.70
N ARG A 309 -95.32 77.53 43.98
CA ARG A 309 -94.16 76.73 44.40
C ARG A 309 -94.17 75.36 43.73
N LEU A 310 -95.29 74.65 43.79
CA LEU A 310 -95.43 73.33 43.15
C LEU A 310 -95.19 73.38 41.63
N ALA A 311 -95.62 74.44 40.95
CA ALA A 311 -95.38 74.64 39.52
C ALA A 311 -93.89 74.86 39.20
N ASN A 312 -93.19 75.67 40.01
CA ASN A 312 -91.74 75.85 39.89
C ASN A 312 -90.98 74.56 40.19
N ASP A 313 -91.33 73.83 41.26
CA ASP A 313 -90.73 72.55 41.62
C ASP A 313 -90.92 71.50 40.51
N LEU A 314 -92.08 71.47 39.86
CA LEU A 314 -92.34 70.63 38.68
C LEU A 314 -91.53 71.06 37.45
N SER A 315 -91.28 72.35 37.26
CA SER A 315 -90.42 72.86 36.18
C SER A 315 -88.96 72.46 36.40
N ILE A 316 -88.46 72.59 37.64
CA ILE A 316 -87.11 72.17 38.04
C ILE A 316 -86.97 70.64 37.91
N ALA A 317 -87.98 69.87 38.31
CA ALA A 317 -87.99 68.42 38.13
C ALA A 317 -87.95 68.01 36.64
N LYS A 318 -88.61 68.77 35.75
CA LYS A 318 -88.56 68.54 34.30
C LYS A 318 -87.16 68.81 33.73
N SER A 319 -86.50 69.93 34.09
CA SER A 319 -85.15 70.22 33.60
C SER A 319 -84.13 69.19 34.12
N VAL A 320 -84.18 68.83 35.40
CA VAL A 320 -83.28 67.82 35.98
C VAL A 320 -83.42 66.45 35.30
N ILE A 321 -84.64 66.04 34.92
CA ILE A 321 -84.85 64.79 34.18
C ILE A 321 -84.30 64.90 32.74
N GLN A 322 -84.46 66.04 32.07
CA GLN A 322 -83.89 66.28 30.75
C GLN A 322 -82.34 66.25 30.77
N ASP A 323 -81.72 66.87 31.76
CA ASP A 323 -80.26 66.85 31.93
C ASP A 323 -79.75 65.41 32.18
N GLN A 324 -80.47 64.62 33.00
CA GLN A 324 -80.17 63.20 33.22
C GLN A 324 -80.31 62.35 31.94
N GLU A 325 -81.32 62.62 31.10
CA GLU A 325 -81.47 61.95 29.80
C GLU A 325 -80.32 62.27 28.86
N GLN A 326 -79.92 63.55 28.76
CA GLN A 326 -78.80 63.98 27.93
C GLN A 326 -77.48 63.34 28.38
N LEU A 327 -77.20 63.34 29.69
CA LEU A 327 -76.00 62.71 30.24
C LEU A 327 -75.94 61.20 29.93
N ILE A 328 -77.04 60.46 30.14
CA ILE A 328 -77.07 59.01 29.84
C ILE A 328 -76.95 58.76 28.33
N ALA A 329 -77.56 59.58 27.49
CA ALA A 329 -77.42 59.48 26.03
C ALA A 329 -75.97 59.71 25.57
N CYS A 330 -75.29 60.72 26.13
CA CYS A 330 -73.88 60.99 25.86
C CYS A 330 -72.96 59.83 26.30
N VAL A 331 -73.17 59.26 27.50
CA VAL A 331 -72.40 58.09 27.97
C VAL A 331 -72.63 56.86 27.07
N LEU A 332 -73.87 56.60 26.64
CA LEU A 332 -74.18 55.53 25.69
C LEU A 332 -73.62 55.77 24.28
N GLY A 333 -73.36 57.03 23.91
CA GLY A 333 -72.63 57.40 22.69
C GLY A 333 -71.13 57.10 22.84
N ALA A 334 -70.50 57.64 23.89
CA ALA A 334 -69.08 57.46 24.18
C ALA A 334 -68.68 55.98 24.31
N LEU A 335 -69.49 55.18 25.02
CA LEU A 335 -69.28 53.73 25.15
C LEU A 335 -69.35 53.02 23.78
N ARG A 336 -70.20 53.45 22.85
CA ARG A 336 -70.28 52.85 21.50
C ARG A 336 -69.07 53.23 20.64
N SER A 337 -68.65 54.50 20.65
CA SER A 337 -67.43 54.91 19.94
C SER A 337 -66.17 54.20 20.46
N ALA A 338 -66.08 53.96 21.78
CA ALA A 338 -64.96 53.24 22.37
C ALA A 338 -64.84 51.78 21.88
N GLN A 339 -65.96 51.06 21.76
CA GLN A 339 -65.94 49.70 21.21
C GLN A 339 -65.58 49.68 19.73
N VAL A 340 -66.14 50.57 18.91
CA VAL A 340 -65.79 50.62 17.48
C VAL A 340 -64.28 50.90 17.29
N ALA A 341 -63.69 51.76 18.13
CA ALA A 341 -62.25 51.98 18.14
C ALA A 341 -61.45 50.74 18.58
N GLN A 342 -61.94 49.99 19.58
CA GLN A 342 -61.30 48.75 20.06
C GLN A 342 -61.37 47.63 19.02
N GLU A 343 -62.52 47.45 18.35
CA GLU A 343 -62.70 46.49 17.26
C GLU A 343 -61.82 46.83 16.06
N ALA A 344 -61.74 48.12 15.68
CA ALA A 344 -60.82 48.57 14.64
C ALA A 344 -59.35 48.29 14.98
N LYS A 345 -58.96 48.44 16.27
CA LYS A 345 -57.62 48.08 16.74
C LYS A 345 -57.35 46.57 16.60
N TYR A 346 -58.24 45.71 17.08
CA TYR A 346 -58.09 44.25 16.92
C TYR A 346 -58.03 43.83 15.45
N GLN A 347 -58.86 44.42 14.58
CA GLN A 347 -58.79 44.15 13.14
C GLN A 347 -57.46 44.59 12.52
N SER A 348 -56.87 45.71 12.97
CA SER A 348 -55.55 46.15 12.49
C SER A 348 -54.42 45.24 12.99
N GLU A 349 -54.49 44.77 14.24
CA GLU A 349 -53.53 43.83 14.83
C GLU A 349 -53.57 42.48 14.12
N ILE A 350 -54.77 41.94 13.85
CA ILE A 350 -54.94 40.69 13.09
C ILE A 350 -54.41 40.83 11.67
N LYS A 351 -54.69 41.94 10.97
CA LYS A 351 -54.15 42.20 9.62
C LYS A 351 -52.63 42.28 9.62
N ALA A 352 -52.03 42.99 10.59
CA ALA A 352 -50.57 43.08 10.72
C ALA A 352 -49.94 41.72 11.03
N LEU A 353 -50.59 40.88 11.85
CA LEU A 353 -50.15 39.52 12.16
C LEU A 353 -50.21 38.61 10.92
N VAL A 354 -51.30 38.65 10.14
CA VAL A 354 -51.43 37.91 8.87
C VAL A 354 -50.36 38.35 7.86
N GLN A 355 -50.12 39.66 7.71
CA GLN A 355 -49.08 40.19 6.81
C GLN A 355 -47.67 39.74 7.24
N ARG A 356 -47.38 39.69 8.55
CA ARG A 356 -46.11 39.14 9.06
C ARG A 356 -45.94 37.66 8.72
N TYR A 357 -46.97 36.84 8.90
CA TYR A 357 -46.91 35.43 8.53
C TYR A 357 -46.78 35.20 7.02
N GLN A 358 -47.46 36.01 6.20
CA GLN A 358 -47.29 35.97 4.74
C GLN A 358 -45.88 36.36 4.30
N GLY A 359 -45.28 37.39 4.92
CA GLY A 359 -43.87 37.76 4.68
C GLY A 359 -42.88 36.67 5.13
N GLN A 360 -43.15 36.00 6.25
CA GLN A 360 -42.34 34.87 6.73
C GLN A 360 -42.43 33.65 5.81
N LEU A 361 -43.63 33.33 5.30
CA LEU A 361 -43.83 32.27 4.30
C LEU A 361 -43.07 32.58 3.00
N ALA A 362 -43.26 33.77 2.42
CA ALA A 362 -42.56 34.16 1.20
C ALA A 362 -41.02 34.18 1.38
N SER A 363 -40.52 34.56 2.56
CA SER A 363 -39.10 34.48 2.90
C SER A 363 -38.59 33.05 3.02
N ALA A 364 -39.40 32.12 3.54
CA ALA A 364 -39.04 30.71 3.66
C ALA A 364 -39.09 29.99 2.30
N GLU A 365 -40.08 30.30 1.46
CA GLU A 365 -40.18 29.83 0.07
C GLU A 365 -38.99 30.31 -0.78
N ALA A 366 -38.57 31.58 -0.62
CA ALA A 366 -37.38 32.10 -1.28
C ALA A 366 -36.09 31.39 -0.82
N ALA A 367 -35.93 31.15 0.48
CA ALA A 367 -34.77 30.44 1.02
C ALA A 367 -34.72 28.97 0.56
N LEU A 368 -35.87 28.29 0.48
CA LEU A 368 -35.96 26.94 -0.08
C LEU A 368 -35.58 26.90 -1.57
N ALA A 369 -36.06 27.85 -2.37
CA ALA A 369 -35.70 27.94 -3.79
C ALA A 369 -34.20 28.24 -4.00
N GLN A 370 -33.56 29.00 -3.11
CA GLN A 370 -32.12 29.20 -3.11
C GLN A 370 -31.37 27.90 -2.77
N ALA A 371 -31.76 27.21 -1.69
CA ALA A 371 -31.16 25.94 -1.29
C ALA A 371 -31.31 24.83 -2.35
N GLU A 372 -32.45 24.76 -3.06
CA GLU A 372 -32.63 23.86 -4.20
C GLU A 372 -31.71 24.21 -5.38
N GLY A 373 -31.50 25.51 -5.63
CA GLY A 373 -30.56 26.00 -6.63
C GLY A 373 -29.11 25.64 -6.31
N GLU A 374 -28.70 25.80 -5.05
CA GLU A 374 -27.37 25.42 -4.55
C GLU A 374 -27.15 23.91 -4.58
N ALA A 375 -28.14 23.11 -4.17
CA ALA A 375 -28.08 21.65 -4.27
C ALA A 375 -27.91 21.19 -5.73
N ALA A 376 -28.62 21.81 -6.67
CA ALA A 376 -28.48 21.51 -8.10
C ALA A 376 -27.12 21.96 -8.70
N GLN A 377 -26.47 22.98 -8.13
CA GLN A 377 -25.09 23.34 -8.47
C GLN A 377 -24.08 22.36 -7.85
N GLY A 378 -24.30 21.94 -6.60
CA GLY A 378 -23.51 20.92 -5.91
C GLY A 378 -23.51 19.58 -6.64
N GLU A 379 -24.67 19.11 -7.13
CA GLU A 379 -24.75 17.90 -7.96
C GLU A 379 -23.96 18.03 -9.27
N LYS A 380 -23.99 19.19 -9.93
CA LYS A 380 -23.20 19.41 -11.16
C LYS A 380 -21.70 19.40 -10.88
N ALA A 381 -21.26 20.01 -9.78
CA ALA A 381 -19.87 19.97 -9.34
C ALA A 381 -19.42 18.55 -8.97
N ALA A 382 -20.28 17.78 -8.28
CA ALA A 382 -20.01 16.38 -7.93
C ALA A 382 -19.86 15.48 -9.17
N ARG A 383 -20.76 15.62 -10.17
CA ARG A 383 -20.65 14.87 -11.44
C ARG A 383 -19.39 15.23 -12.22
N ALA A 384 -19.03 16.52 -12.28
CA ALA A 384 -17.79 16.95 -12.91
C ALA A 384 -16.53 16.42 -12.20
N LEU A 385 -16.57 16.28 -10.87
CA LEU A 385 -15.50 15.64 -10.09
C LEU A 385 -15.43 14.12 -10.36
N GLU A 386 -16.57 13.43 -10.41
CA GLU A 386 -16.61 12.00 -10.80
C GLU A 386 -16.06 11.76 -12.21
N GLU A 387 -16.39 12.62 -13.18
CA GLU A 387 -15.85 12.55 -14.54
C GLU A 387 -14.33 12.73 -14.55
N THR A 388 -13.78 13.72 -13.83
CA THR A 388 -12.33 13.87 -13.71
C THR A 388 -11.66 12.70 -12.99
N ARG A 389 -12.36 12.07 -12.04
CA ARG A 389 -11.86 10.90 -11.32
C ARG A 389 -11.82 9.67 -12.22
N ARG A 390 -12.84 9.42 -13.04
CA ARG A 390 -12.85 8.31 -14.01
C ARG A 390 -11.73 8.47 -15.04
N ALA A 391 -11.54 9.67 -15.59
CA ALA A 391 -10.41 9.93 -16.49
C ALA A 391 -9.04 9.66 -15.83
N TYR A 392 -8.90 9.96 -14.54
CA TYR A 392 -7.68 9.65 -13.78
C TYR A 392 -7.50 8.15 -13.51
N GLU A 393 -8.59 7.42 -13.23
CA GLU A 393 -8.59 5.96 -13.08
C GLU A 393 -8.26 5.26 -14.41
N GLU A 394 -8.79 5.74 -15.54
CA GLU A 394 -8.44 5.26 -16.90
C GLU A 394 -6.95 5.48 -17.25
N LEU A 395 -6.37 6.65 -16.92
CA LEU A 395 -4.94 6.93 -17.12
C LEU A 395 -4.04 6.04 -16.24
N LEU A 396 -4.49 5.69 -15.03
CA LEU A 396 -3.78 4.73 -14.18
C LEU A 396 -3.78 3.31 -14.76
N GLU A 397 -4.91 2.85 -15.31
CA GLU A 397 -4.98 1.55 -15.99
C GLU A 397 -4.06 1.52 -17.22
N GLN A 398 -4.03 2.58 -18.03
CA GLN A 398 -3.12 2.68 -19.18
C GLN A 398 -1.64 2.62 -18.77
N ARG A 399 -1.25 3.30 -17.69
CA ARG A 399 0.10 3.24 -17.12
C ARG A 399 0.47 1.83 -16.65
N ASP A 400 -0.48 1.15 -16.00
CA ASP A 400 -0.25 -0.20 -15.49
C ASP A 400 -0.16 -1.23 -16.61
N ASP A 401 -0.95 -1.09 -17.68
CA ASP A 401 -0.83 -1.91 -18.89
C ASP A 401 0.49 -1.65 -19.64
N ALA A 402 0.94 -0.40 -19.77
CA ALA A 402 2.28 -0.09 -20.28
C ALA A 402 3.39 -0.75 -19.42
N SER A 403 3.24 -0.71 -18.10
CA SER A 403 4.17 -1.36 -17.16
C SER A 403 4.16 -2.89 -17.25
N ARG A 404 3.02 -3.52 -17.58
CA ARG A 404 2.95 -4.96 -17.88
C ARG A 404 3.69 -5.30 -19.17
N ARG A 405 3.49 -4.52 -20.25
CA ARG A 405 4.19 -4.71 -21.53
C ARG A 405 5.72 -4.65 -21.34
N VAL A 406 6.22 -3.67 -20.58
CA VAL A 406 7.66 -3.58 -20.26
C VAL A 406 8.17 -4.86 -19.60
N LYS A 407 7.45 -5.39 -18.60
CA LYS A 407 7.82 -6.66 -17.95
C LYS A 407 7.78 -7.87 -18.89
N GLU A 408 6.78 -7.96 -19.76
CA GLU A 408 6.69 -9.02 -20.78
C GLU A 408 7.89 -8.99 -21.73
N TYR A 409 8.39 -7.80 -22.09
CA TYR A 409 9.62 -7.64 -22.88
C TYR A 409 10.90 -7.98 -22.07
N GLU A 410 10.97 -7.61 -20.79
CA GLU A 410 12.07 -8.01 -19.90
C GLU A 410 12.14 -9.53 -19.72
N ASP A 411 11.01 -10.21 -19.51
CA ASP A 411 10.92 -11.67 -19.42
C ASP A 411 11.29 -12.34 -20.76
N ALA A 412 10.89 -11.75 -21.89
CA ALA A 412 11.28 -12.21 -23.22
C ALA A 412 12.81 -12.08 -23.46
N LEU A 413 13.44 -11.00 -22.98
CA LEU A 413 14.90 -10.84 -22.99
C LEU A 413 15.58 -11.94 -22.17
N HIS A 414 15.17 -12.15 -20.92
CA HIS A 414 15.76 -13.19 -20.05
C HIS A 414 15.58 -14.59 -20.65
N SER A 415 14.45 -14.86 -21.32
CA SER A 415 14.21 -16.09 -22.09
C SER A 415 15.14 -16.22 -23.30
N ALA A 416 15.42 -15.13 -24.02
CA ALA A 416 16.36 -15.11 -25.14
C ALA A 416 17.81 -15.32 -24.68
N ASP A 417 18.26 -14.64 -23.62
CA ASP A 417 19.59 -14.83 -23.03
C ASP A 417 19.78 -16.25 -22.47
N ALA A 418 18.74 -16.83 -21.87
CA ALA A 418 18.77 -18.23 -21.43
C ALA A 418 18.88 -19.22 -22.61
N LYS A 419 18.20 -18.97 -23.73
CA LYS A 419 18.35 -19.74 -24.97
C LYS A 419 19.75 -19.58 -25.56
N TYR A 420 20.27 -18.35 -25.59
CA TYR A 420 21.62 -18.06 -26.07
C TYR A 420 22.69 -18.75 -25.22
N SER A 421 22.59 -18.68 -23.89
CA SER A 421 23.53 -19.35 -22.98
C SER A 421 23.53 -20.88 -23.16
N ARG A 422 22.38 -21.49 -23.47
CA ARG A 422 22.30 -22.91 -23.83
C ARG A 422 22.95 -23.18 -25.19
N ALA A 423 22.58 -22.43 -26.23
CA ALA A 423 23.14 -22.60 -27.57
C ALA A 423 24.68 -22.43 -27.59
N LEU A 424 25.21 -21.48 -26.82
CA LEU A 424 26.66 -21.29 -26.66
C LEU A 424 27.32 -22.51 -25.98
N LYS A 425 26.73 -23.02 -24.89
CA LYS A 425 27.21 -24.24 -24.22
C LYS A 425 27.14 -25.47 -25.11
N ASP A 426 26.06 -25.63 -25.87
CA ASP A 426 25.91 -26.74 -26.80
C ASP A 426 26.96 -26.65 -27.94
N ALA A 427 27.25 -25.44 -28.42
CA ALA A 427 28.30 -25.20 -29.41
C ALA A 427 29.71 -25.47 -28.85
N THR A 428 30.03 -25.03 -27.62
CA THR A 428 31.34 -25.33 -26.99
C THR A 428 31.49 -26.82 -26.72
N ASN A 429 30.48 -27.48 -26.14
CA ASN A 429 30.50 -28.93 -25.91
C ASN A 429 30.69 -29.72 -27.22
N LYS A 430 30.10 -29.25 -28.33
CA LYS A 430 30.22 -29.86 -29.66
C LYS A 430 31.60 -29.61 -30.30
N ALA A 431 32.22 -28.46 -30.03
CA ALA A 431 33.60 -28.18 -30.43
C ALA A 431 34.60 -29.03 -29.62
N GLU A 432 34.46 -29.06 -28.29
CA GLU A 432 35.31 -29.85 -27.38
C GLU A 432 35.25 -31.35 -27.69
N SER A 433 34.05 -31.90 -27.89
CA SER A 433 33.89 -33.31 -28.29
C SER A 433 34.43 -33.60 -29.70
N GLY A 434 34.33 -32.65 -30.63
CA GLY A 434 34.95 -32.76 -31.96
C GLY A 434 36.47 -32.78 -31.92
N VAL A 435 37.08 -31.90 -31.11
CA VAL A 435 38.54 -31.86 -30.89
C VAL A 435 39.00 -33.13 -30.16
N ALA A 436 38.27 -33.59 -29.14
CA ALA A 436 38.59 -34.83 -28.44
C ALA A 436 38.53 -36.06 -29.36
N ALA A 437 37.53 -36.13 -30.25
CA ALA A 437 37.43 -37.22 -31.24
C ALA A 437 38.57 -37.18 -32.27
N ALA A 438 38.95 -36.00 -32.77
CA ALA A 438 40.08 -35.85 -33.68
C ALA A 438 41.43 -36.22 -33.03
N LEU A 439 41.65 -35.81 -31.78
CA LEU A 439 42.84 -36.18 -31.01
C LEU A 439 42.89 -37.70 -30.71
N ALA A 440 41.74 -38.32 -30.44
CA ALA A 440 41.67 -39.77 -30.24
C ALA A 440 42.00 -40.55 -31.52
N ALA A 441 41.51 -40.10 -32.68
CA ALA A 441 41.82 -40.70 -33.98
C ALA A 441 43.32 -40.58 -34.32
N ALA A 442 43.90 -39.38 -34.17
CA ALA A 442 45.32 -39.15 -34.45
C ALA A 442 46.24 -39.97 -33.52
N ARG A 443 45.87 -40.14 -32.23
CA ARG A 443 46.61 -41.02 -31.31
C ARG A 443 46.56 -42.48 -31.74
N ALA A 444 45.40 -42.97 -32.19
CA ALA A 444 45.26 -44.34 -32.66
C ALA A 444 46.08 -44.63 -33.93
N GLU A 445 46.23 -43.66 -34.84
CA GLU A 445 47.12 -43.78 -36.00
C GLU A 445 48.60 -43.86 -35.57
N VAL A 446 49.05 -42.96 -34.68
CA VAL A 446 50.44 -42.97 -34.16
C VAL A 446 50.76 -44.26 -33.39
N GLU A 447 49.84 -44.78 -32.57
CA GLU A 447 49.99 -46.08 -31.90
C GLU A 447 50.05 -47.24 -32.92
N GLY A 448 49.30 -47.16 -34.01
CA GLY A 448 49.34 -48.12 -35.13
C GLY A 448 50.67 -48.13 -35.89
N GLU A 449 51.29 -46.96 -36.10
CA GLU A 449 52.62 -46.87 -36.73
C GLU A 449 53.74 -47.29 -35.77
N MET A 450 53.67 -46.88 -34.51
CA MET A 450 54.60 -47.30 -33.45
C MET A 450 54.66 -48.82 -33.29
N THR A 451 53.50 -49.49 -33.30
CA THR A 451 53.43 -50.96 -33.20
C THR A 451 53.99 -51.67 -34.45
N ARG A 452 53.80 -51.10 -35.66
CA ARG A 452 54.45 -51.60 -36.88
C ARG A 452 55.98 -51.47 -36.82
N MET A 453 56.51 -50.28 -36.56
CA MET A 453 57.96 -50.07 -36.46
C MET A 453 58.61 -50.94 -35.37
N ALA A 454 57.92 -51.14 -34.24
CA ALA A 454 58.38 -52.05 -33.20
C ALA A 454 58.49 -53.49 -33.72
N SER A 455 57.50 -53.97 -34.48
CA SER A 455 57.54 -55.31 -35.08
C SER A 455 58.69 -55.47 -36.09
N GLU A 456 58.87 -54.52 -37.01
CA GLU A 456 59.95 -54.53 -38.01
C GLU A 456 61.35 -54.47 -37.36
N SER A 457 61.51 -53.66 -36.31
CA SER A 457 62.74 -53.63 -35.50
C SER A 457 63.05 -54.98 -34.83
N THR A 458 62.02 -55.69 -34.32
CA THR A 458 62.23 -57.02 -33.73
C THR A 458 62.61 -58.08 -34.78
N GLU A 459 62.04 -58.03 -35.99
CA GLU A 459 62.42 -58.94 -37.08
C GLU A 459 63.87 -58.71 -37.55
N LEU A 460 64.28 -57.44 -37.72
CA LEU A 460 65.66 -57.10 -38.06
C LEU A 460 66.66 -57.58 -36.99
N GLN A 461 66.34 -57.42 -35.71
CA GLN A 461 67.18 -57.94 -34.62
C GLN A 461 67.26 -59.48 -34.60
N LEU A 462 66.17 -60.18 -34.96
CA LEU A 462 66.17 -61.64 -35.06
C LEU A 462 67.01 -62.14 -36.24
N ASN A 463 66.95 -61.46 -37.39
CA ASN A 463 67.75 -61.81 -38.57
C ASN A 463 69.25 -61.57 -38.33
N LEU A 464 69.63 -60.42 -37.76
CA LEU A 464 71.03 -60.15 -37.36
C LEU A 464 71.57 -61.22 -36.40
N LYS A 465 70.77 -61.65 -35.41
CA LYS A 465 71.16 -62.73 -34.48
C LYS A 465 71.35 -64.08 -35.18
N ARG A 466 70.54 -64.39 -36.21
CA ARG A 466 70.68 -65.63 -37.01
C ARG A 466 71.97 -65.64 -37.82
N GLU A 467 72.31 -64.55 -38.48
CA GLU A 467 73.57 -64.44 -39.27
C GLU A 467 74.81 -64.46 -38.37
N GLN A 468 74.79 -63.75 -37.24
CA GLN A 468 75.86 -63.82 -36.24
C GLN A 468 76.06 -65.24 -35.69
N ALA A 469 74.99 -66.02 -35.51
CA ALA A 469 75.08 -67.42 -35.11
C ALA A 469 75.70 -68.30 -36.21
N SER A 470 75.34 -68.06 -37.49
CA SER A 470 75.89 -68.78 -38.64
C SER A 470 77.40 -68.57 -38.78
N LEU A 471 77.87 -67.32 -38.75
CA LEU A 471 79.30 -66.99 -38.85
C LEU A 471 80.14 -67.54 -37.68
N ARG A 472 79.55 -67.61 -36.47
CA ARG A 472 80.18 -68.24 -35.30
C ARG A 472 80.29 -69.76 -35.44
N ALA A 473 79.30 -70.42 -36.04
CA ALA A 473 79.37 -71.85 -36.32
C ALA A 473 80.46 -72.18 -37.36
N GLU A 474 80.56 -71.38 -38.42
CA GLU A 474 81.56 -71.57 -39.48
C GLU A 474 83.00 -71.36 -38.99
N THR A 475 83.25 -70.28 -38.24
CA THR A 475 84.56 -70.03 -37.59
C THR A 475 84.90 -71.08 -36.53
N GLY A 476 83.91 -71.57 -35.77
CA GLY A 476 84.07 -72.70 -34.86
C GLY A 476 84.55 -73.97 -35.56
N ALA A 477 83.89 -74.37 -36.66
CA ALA A 477 84.25 -75.55 -37.44
C ALA A 477 85.66 -75.46 -38.07
N LEU A 478 86.11 -74.25 -38.46
CA LEU A 478 87.48 -74.03 -38.95
C LEU A 478 88.51 -74.18 -37.82
N ARG A 479 88.24 -73.65 -36.63
CA ARG A 479 89.12 -73.82 -35.45
C ARG A 479 89.22 -75.28 -35.01
N GLU A 480 88.13 -76.05 -35.05
CA GLU A 480 88.16 -77.49 -34.77
C GLU A 480 89.04 -78.27 -35.75
N ARG A 481 88.98 -77.93 -37.05
CA ARG A 481 89.87 -78.52 -38.07
C ARG A 481 91.34 -78.20 -37.80
N LEU A 482 91.68 -76.96 -37.46
CA LEU A 482 93.04 -76.57 -37.10
C LEU A 482 93.57 -77.35 -35.89
N VAL A 483 92.74 -77.52 -34.86
CA VAL A 483 93.10 -78.32 -33.68
C VAL A 483 93.35 -79.78 -34.06
N ALA A 484 92.53 -80.36 -34.95
CA ALA A 484 92.74 -81.72 -35.46
C ALA A 484 94.04 -81.84 -36.30
N GLU A 485 94.34 -80.88 -37.17
CA GLU A 485 95.58 -80.87 -37.95
C GLU A 485 96.84 -80.67 -37.08
N LYS A 486 96.78 -79.78 -36.09
CA LYS A 486 97.86 -79.63 -35.09
C LYS A 486 98.07 -80.90 -34.27
N ALA A 487 96.99 -81.57 -33.85
CA ALA A 487 97.08 -82.86 -33.15
C ALA A 487 97.69 -83.95 -34.04
N ALA A 488 97.29 -84.02 -35.32
CA ALA A 488 97.86 -84.96 -36.29
C ALA A 488 99.35 -84.70 -36.54
N SER A 489 99.77 -83.44 -36.70
CA SER A 489 101.19 -83.08 -36.85
C SER A 489 102.00 -83.32 -35.59
N SER A 490 101.43 -83.12 -34.39
CA SER A 490 102.07 -83.46 -33.13
C SER A 490 102.28 -84.97 -32.99
N LYS A 491 101.31 -85.79 -33.43
CA LYS A 491 101.45 -87.25 -33.46
C LYS A 491 102.52 -87.69 -34.46
N ALA A 492 102.54 -87.09 -35.66
CA ALA A 492 103.56 -87.36 -36.68
C ALA A 492 104.98 -86.93 -36.23
N ALA A 493 105.10 -85.87 -35.42
CA ALA A 493 106.36 -85.47 -34.79
C ALA A 493 106.83 -86.52 -33.77
N ALA A 494 105.95 -86.98 -32.88
CA ALA A 494 106.30 -88.05 -31.93
C ALA A 494 106.71 -89.36 -32.63
N GLU A 495 105.97 -89.77 -33.67
CA GLU A 495 106.30 -90.96 -34.49
C GLU A 495 107.64 -90.78 -35.24
N ARG A 496 107.97 -89.56 -35.71
CA ARG A 496 109.32 -89.27 -36.25
C ARG A 496 110.38 -89.37 -35.19
N ASP A 497 110.20 -88.78 -34.01
CA ASP A 497 111.25 -88.75 -32.99
C ASP A 497 111.57 -90.16 -32.47
N GLU A 498 110.56 -91.03 -32.37
CA GLU A 498 110.72 -92.47 -32.11
C GLU A 498 111.44 -93.21 -33.26
N ALA A 499 111.07 -92.92 -34.51
CA ALA A 499 111.74 -93.48 -35.70
C ALA A 499 113.19 -92.99 -35.87
N ILE A 500 113.49 -91.74 -35.51
CA ILE A 500 114.85 -91.18 -35.53
C ILE A 500 115.68 -91.77 -34.40
N ALA A 501 115.12 -91.91 -33.19
CA ALA A 501 115.82 -92.56 -32.09
C ALA A 501 116.20 -94.01 -32.42
N THR A 502 115.28 -94.79 -33.00
CA THR A 502 115.56 -96.17 -33.45
C THR A 502 116.56 -96.23 -34.62
N LEU A 503 116.47 -95.33 -35.61
CA LEU A 503 117.47 -95.23 -36.67
C LEU A 503 118.86 -94.80 -36.16
N GLN A 504 118.93 -93.89 -35.19
CA GLN A 504 120.20 -93.48 -34.56
C GLN A 504 120.86 -94.62 -33.79
N ILE A 505 120.09 -95.46 -33.10
CA ILE A 505 120.58 -96.69 -32.46
C ILE A 505 121.19 -97.62 -33.52
N HIS A 506 120.49 -97.87 -34.63
CA HIS A 506 121.02 -98.72 -35.70
C HIS A 506 122.22 -98.12 -36.46
N ILE A 507 122.31 -96.79 -36.60
CA ILE A 507 123.52 -96.13 -37.12
C ILE A 507 124.72 -96.42 -36.21
N GLN A 508 124.56 -96.31 -34.88
CA GLN A 508 125.63 -96.63 -33.93
C GLN A 508 126.02 -98.13 -33.96
N GLU A 509 125.07 -99.03 -34.19
CA GLU A 509 125.36 -100.46 -34.40
C GLU A 509 126.07 -100.75 -35.73
N ALA A 510 125.70 -100.05 -36.81
CA ALA A 510 126.33 -100.18 -38.13
C ALA A 510 127.76 -99.63 -38.14
N GLU A 511 128.03 -98.54 -37.40
CA GLU A 511 129.37 -98.00 -37.18
C GLU A 511 130.29 -98.99 -36.46
N ARG A 512 129.78 -99.69 -35.44
CA ARG A 512 130.52 -100.78 -34.74
C ARG A 512 130.83 -102.00 -35.64
N ARG A 513 130.14 -102.14 -36.78
CA ARG A 513 130.34 -103.24 -37.75
C ARG A 513 131.08 -102.81 -39.03
N GLY A 514 131.53 -101.55 -39.14
CA GLY A 514 132.28 -101.06 -40.30
C GLY A 514 131.45 -100.87 -41.58
N ALA A 515 130.12 -100.86 -41.48
CA ALA A 515 129.21 -100.86 -42.65
C ALA A 515 128.85 -99.44 -43.12
N ALA A 516 129.83 -98.70 -43.67
CA ALA A 516 129.69 -97.29 -44.06
C ALA A 516 128.52 -96.99 -45.01
N ARG A 517 128.07 -97.97 -45.81
CA ARG A 517 126.96 -97.81 -46.77
C ARG A 517 125.60 -97.65 -46.11
N ILE A 518 125.35 -98.36 -45.00
CA ILE A 518 124.07 -98.34 -44.27
C ILE A 518 123.85 -96.98 -43.59
N LYS A 519 124.93 -96.34 -43.11
CA LYS A 519 124.88 -95.01 -42.51
C LYS A 519 124.34 -93.94 -43.47
N VAL A 520 124.76 -93.97 -44.74
CA VAL A 520 124.31 -93.01 -45.76
C VAL A 520 122.83 -93.20 -46.09
N GLU A 521 122.38 -94.45 -46.24
CA GLU A 521 120.96 -94.77 -46.46
C GLU A 521 120.10 -94.31 -45.28
N MET A 522 120.48 -94.61 -44.04
CA MET A 522 119.74 -94.17 -42.85
C MET A 522 119.73 -92.64 -42.67
N GLN A 523 120.81 -91.93 -43.01
CA GLN A 523 120.83 -90.47 -43.03
C GLN A 523 119.87 -89.88 -44.09
N SER A 524 119.67 -90.55 -45.24
CA SER A 524 118.68 -90.14 -46.23
C SER A 524 117.22 -90.34 -45.76
N VAL A 525 116.96 -91.38 -44.95
CA VAL A 525 115.66 -91.62 -44.33
C VAL A 525 115.35 -90.57 -43.26
N ILE A 526 116.34 -90.16 -42.47
CA ILE A 526 116.19 -89.03 -41.53
C ILE A 526 115.85 -87.75 -42.33
N ALA A 527 116.64 -87.38 -43.33
CA ALA A 527 116.44 -86.17 -44.14
C ALA A 527 115.05 -86.11 -44.81
N THR A 528 114.54 -87.23 -45.31
CA THR A 528 113.18 -87.31 -45.88
C THR A 528 112.09 -87.12 -44.82
N LYS A 529 112.26 -87.66 -43.60
CA LYS A 529 111.36 -87.40 -42.47
C LYS A 529 111.42 -85.96 -41.94
N GLU A 530 112.55 -85.27 -42.09
CA GLU A 530 112.62 -83.83 -41.79
C GLU A 530 111.84 -82.99 -42.82
N ALA A 531 111.94 -83.36 -44.10
CA ALA A 531 111.21 -82.70 -45.18
C ALA A 531 109.68 -82.91 -45.09
N GLU A 532 109.22 -84.10 -44.72
CA GLU A 532 107.79 -84.38 -44.48
C GLU A 532 107.21 -83.47 -43.38
N LEU A 533 107.96 -83.21 -42.30
CA LEU A 533 107.50 -82.32 -41.22
C LEU A 533 107.62 -80.84 -41.55
N ALA A 534 108.60 -80.42 -42.35
CA ALA A 534 108.62 -79.08 -42.90
C ALA A 534 107.38 -78.81 -43.78
N ALA A 535 106.93 -79.80 -44.56
CA ALA A 535 105.70 -79.72 -45.34
C ALA A 535 104.43 -79.69 -44.48
N LEU A 536 104.37 -80.44 -43.37
CA LEU A 536 103.25 -80.36 -42.42
C LEU A 536 103.22 -79.02 -41.67
N ALA A 537 104.38 -78.48 -41.29
CA ALA A 537 104.49 -77.15 -40.66
C ALA A 537 104.04 -76.02 -41.60
N MET A 538 104.37 -76.11 -42.91
CA MET A 538 103.80 -75.20 -43.92
C MET A 538 102.28 -75.30 -43.99
N LYS A 539 101.71 -76.51 -44.08
CA LYS A 539 100.24 -76.69 -44.10
C LYS A 539 99.55 -76.10 -42.86
N ILE A 540 100.13 -76.26 -41.68
CA ILE A 540 99.60 -75.63 -40.46
C ILE A 540 99.66 -74.10 -40.58
N LYS A 541 100.78 -73.54 -41.03
CA LYS A 541 100.91 -72.09 -41.23
C LYS A 541 99.92 -71.54 -42.25
N ASP A 542 99.73 -72.23 -43.38
CA ASP A 542 98.72 -71.89 -44.38
C ASP A 542 97.30 -71.94 -43.77
N SER A 543 97.00 -72.98 -42.98
CA SER A 543 95.69 -73.10 -42.30
C SER A 543 95.46 -71.99 -41.26
N GLU A 544 96.49 -71.58 -40.50
CA GLU A 544 96.43 -70.44 -39.58
C GLU A 544 96.19 -69.12 -40.32
N GLU A 545 96.86 -68.90 -41.45
CA GLU A 545 96.64 -67.73 -42.32
C GLU A 545 95.23 -67.72 -42.92
N THR A 546 94.68 -68.87 -43.33
CA THR A 546 93.27 -68.95 -43.79
C THR A 546 92.27 -68.66 -42.67
N ILE A 547 92.56 -69.05 -41.43
CA ILE A 547 91.69 -68.78 -40.28
C ILE A 547 91.77 -67.31 -39.87
N ALA A 548 92.96 -66.70 -39.85
CA ALA A 548 93.10 -65.27 -39.62
C ALA A 548 92.36 -64.44 -40.68
N ALA A 549 92.45 -64.85 -41.96
CA ALA A 549 91.70 -64.21 -43.04
C ALA A 549 90.17 -64.43 -42.94
N ALA A 550 89.73 -65.60 -42.46
CA ALA A 550 88.31 -65.87 -42.20
C ALA A 550 87.79 -65.03 -41.03
N GLU A 551 88.52 -64.96 -39.92
CA GLU A 551 88.17 -64.15 -38.75
C GLU A 551 88.10 -62.65 -39.11
N GLN A 552 89.08 -62.14 -39.87
CA GLN A 552 89.07 -60.77 -40.37
C GLN A 552 87.87 -60.48 -41.28
N ARG A 553 87.47 -61.44 -42.15
CA ARG A 553 86.25 -61.32 -42.97
C ARG A 553 84.99 -61.33 -42.11
N THR A 554 84.89 -62.19 -41.10
CA THR A 554 83.72 -62.21 -40.21
C THR A 554 83.58 -60.92 -39.41
N GLU A 555 84.70 -60.30 -39.01
CA GLU A 555 84.70 -59.02 -38.31
C GLU A 555 84.33 -57.85 -39.26
N GLN A 556 84.82 -57.85 -40.50
CA GLN A 556 84.39 -56.88 -41.52
C GLN A 556 82.90 -56.97 -41.81
N VAL A 557 82.35 -58.18 -41.98
CA VAL A 557 80.91 -58.40 -42.16
C VAL A 557 80.14 -57.97 -40.92
N ARG A 558 80.64 -58.23 -39.70
CA ARG A 558 80.02 -57.79 -38.45
C ARG A 558 79.90 -56.26 -38.39
N VAL A 559 80.98 -55.53 -38.69
CA VAL A 559 80.98 -54.06 -38.70
C VAL A 559 80.04 -53.52 -39.78
N GLN A 560 80.06 -54.06 -41.00
CA GLN A 560 79.14 -53.65 -42.07
C GLN A 560 77.66 -53.85 -41.69
N MET A 561 77.33 -54.99 -41.07
CA MET A 561 75.98 -55.28 -40.60
C MET A 561 75.55 -54.39 -39.42
N GLU A 562 76.47 -54.04 -38.52
CA GLU A 562 76.22 -53.10 -37.42
C GLU A 562 76.02 -51.66 -37.95
N GLU A 563 76.78 -51.23 -38.96
CA GLU A 563 76.61 -49.95 -39.64
C GLU A 563 75.29 -49.87 -40.43
N GLU A 564 74.94 -50.92 -41.18
CA GLU A 564 73.65 -51.00 -41.88
C GLU A 564 72.45 -51.00 -40.93
N ALA A 565 72.54 -51.72 -39.81
CA ALA A 565 71.51 -51.72 -38.79
C ALA A 565 71.37 -50.32 -38.15
N ALA A 566 72.49 -49.67 -37.83
CA ALA A 566 72.48 -48.30 -37.31
C ALA A 566 71.91 -47.28 -38.33
N ALA A 567 72.19 -47.45 -39.62
CA ALA A 567 71.62 -46.63 -40.69
C ALA A 567 70.10 -46.81 -40.81
N LYS A 568 69.61 -48.06 -40.79
CA LYS A 568 68.17 -48.38 -40.80
C LYS A 568 67.44 -47.82 -39.57
N VAL A 569 68.03 -47.92 -38.38
CA VAL A 569 67.47 -47.32 -37.15
C VAL A 569 67.42 -45.79 -37.23
N ARG A 570 68.46 -45.13 -37.75
CA ARG A 570 68.45 -43.66 -37.95
C ARG A 570 67.40 -43.22 -38.97
N ALA A 571 67.20 -43.98 -40.05
CA ALA A 571 66.15 -43.71 -41.03
C ALA A 571 64.75 -43.82 -40.40
N ALA A 572 64.46 -44.91 -39.68
CA ALA A 572 63.19 -45.08 -38.97
C ALA A 572 62.95 -43.99 -37.90
N GLN A 573 64.00 -43.57 -37.18
CA GLN A 573 63.90 -42.43 -36.24
C GLN A 573 63.59 -41.10 -36.95
N GLN A 574 64.17 -40.87 -38.14
CA GLN A 574 63.86 -39.68 -38.94
C GLN A 574 62.42 -39.70 -39.44
N GLU A 575 61.96 -40.83 -39.99
CA GLU A 575 60.57 -41.02 -40.44
C GLU A 575 59.57 -40.83 -39.28
N HIS A 576 59.83 -41.43 -38.11
CA HIS A 576 58.99 -41.22 -36.93
C HIS A 576 58.95 -39.75 -36.48
N SER A 577 60.10 -39.05 -36.49
CA SER A 577 60.15 -37.62 -36.18
C SER A 577 59.42 -36.74 -37.20
N ALA A 578 59.26 -37.22 -38.45
CA ALA A 578 58.50 -36.54 -39.49
C ALA A 578 56.99 -36.81 -39.33
N ALA A 579 56.61 -38.04 -38.97
CA ALA A 579 55.23 -38.41 -38.65
C ALA A 579 54.70 -37.62 -37.43
N ILE A 580 55.48 -37.50 -36.35
CA ILE A 580 55.13 -36.67 -35.19
C ILE A 580 54.88 -35.22 -35.61
N ARG A 581 55.81 -34.61 -36.35
CA ARG A 581 55.67 -33.23 -36.84
C ARG A 581 54.49 -33.03 -37.79
N ALA A 582 54.13 -34.04 -38.58
CA ALA A 582 52.94 -34.01 -39.42
C ALA A 582 51.64 -34.05 -38.58
N VAL A 583 51.61 -34.86 -37.51
CA VAL A 583 50.48 -34.92 -36.57
C VAL A 583 50.35 -33.62 -35.78
N GLU A 584 51.46 -33.02 -35.32
CA GLU A 584 51.46 -31.71 -34.66
C GLU A 584 50.94 -30.60 -35.59
N ALA A 585 51.38 -30.58 -36.85
CA ALA A 585 50.87 -29.64 -37.85
C ALA A 585 49.36 -29.85 -38.15
N ALA A 586 48.89 -31.10 -38.18
CA ALA A 586 47.48 -31.43 -38.32
C ALA A 586 46.65 -30.99 -37.09
N GLN A 587 47.18 -31.14 -35.88
CA GLN A 587 46.54 -30.65 -34.65
C GLN A 587 46.48 -29.12 -34.62
N ALA A 588 47.57 -28.43 -34.96
CA ALA A 588 47.61 -26.96 -35.01
C ALA A 588 46.62 -26.39 -36.03
N THR A 589 46.52 -26.99 -37.23
CA THR A 589 45.54 -26.57 -38.24
C THR A 589 44.10 -26.89 -37.85
N ALA A 590 43.84 -28.02 -37.18
CA ALA A 590 42.52 -28.34 -36.64
C ALA A 590 42.08 -27.37 -35.52
N LEU A 591 43.00 -27.00 -34.61
CA LEU A 591 42.77 -26.01 -33.57
C LEU A 591 42.45 -24.63 -34.17
N ALA A 592 43.28 -24.13 -35.10
CA ALA A 592 43.03 -22.85 -35.77
C ALA A 592 41.68 -22.83 -36.51
N ALA A 593 41.27 -23.94 -37.13
CA ALA A 593 39.96 -24.06 -37.77
C ALA A 593 38.78 -24.09 -36.76
N ALA A 594 38.98 -24.67 -35.58
CA ALA A 594 38.00 -24.65 -34.49
C ALA A 594 37.88 -23.25 -33.87
N GLU A 595 38.99 -22.56 -33.64
CA GLU A 595 39.04 -21.18 -33.15
C GLU A 595 38.36 -20.20 -34.11
N MET A 596 38.60 -20.32 -35.43
CA MET A 596 37.89 -19.49 -36.41
C MET A 596 36.38 -19.71 -36.37
N ARG A 597 35.91 -20.97 -36.31
CA ARG A 597 34.47 -21.28 -36.22
C ARG A 597 33.84 -20.74 -34.92
N LEU A 598 34.56 -20.83 -33.80
CA LEU A 598 34.12 -20.27 -32.53
C LEU A 598 34.05 -18.74 -32.59
N ALA A 599 35.07 -18.09 -33.15
CA ALA A 599 35.10 -16.64 -33.33
C ALA A 599 34.02 -16.13 -34.28
N GLU A 600 33.69 -16.89 -35.33
CA GLU A 600 32.62 -16.57 -36.28
C GLU A 600 31.24 -16.71 -35.64
N ALA A 601 30.98 -17.78 -34.89
CA ALA A 601 29.75 -17.93 -34.10
C ALA A 601 29.59 -16.83 -33.02
N ILE A 602 30.68 -16.40 -32.37
CA ILE A 602 30.68 -15.28 -31.43
C ILE A 602 30.36 -13.95 -32.15
N ARG A 603 30.88 -13.73 -33.36
CA ARG A 603 30.58 -12.55 -34.19
C ARG A 603 29.12 -12.53 -34.65
N GLU A 604 28.57 -13.67 -35.04
CA GLU A 604 27.17 -13.78 -35.48
C GLU A 604 26.22 -13.53 -34.30
N SER A 605 26.43 -14.21 -33.16
CA SER A 605 25.70 -13.95 -31.91
C SER A 605 25.77 -12.49 -31.43
N SER A 606 26.94 -11.85 -31.52
CA SER A 606 27.09 -10.46 -31.07
C SER A 606 26.42 -9.47 -32.02
N ARG A 607 26.29 -9.78 -33.32
CA ARG A 607 25.42 -9.03 -34.23
C ARG A 607 23.96 -9.18 -33.82
N ASP A 608 23.48 -10.39 -33.57
CA ASP A 608 22.09 -10.64 -33.16
C ASP A 608 21.74 -9.93 -31.84
N ARG A 609 22.61 -10.03 -30.82
CA ARG A 609 22.45 -9.28 -29.57
C ARG A 609 22.48 -7.76 -29.80
N SER A 610 23.33 -7.26 -30.69
CA SER A 610 23.35 -5.83 -31.02
C SER A 610 22.10 -5.36 -31.77
N ALA A 611 21.43 -6.23 -32.51
CA ALA A 611 20.17 -5.94 -33.19
C ALA A 611 19.03 -5.94 -32.17
N MET A 612 18.88 -7.02 -31.40
CA MET A 612 17.87 -7.13 -30.35
C MET A 612 17.99 -6.01 -29.30
N SER A 613 19.21 -5.63 -28.90
CA SER A 613 19.44 -4.49 -28.01
C SER A 613 19.03 -3.16 -28.62
N ARG A 614 19.15 -2.97 -29.95
CA ARG A 614 18.71 -1.75 -30.64
C ARG A 614 17.19 -1.68 -30.75
N ASP A 615 16.54 -2.81 -31.02
CA ASP A 615 15.07 -2.90 -31.07
C ASP A 615 14.47 -2.65 -29.68
N LEU A 616 15.06 -3.24 -28.64
CA LEU A 616 14.68 -3.00 -27.25
C LEU A 616 14.93 -1.56 -26.79
N ASP A 617 16.06 -0.96 -27.16
CA ASP A 617 16.32 0.47 -26.90
C ASP A 617 15.29 1.38 -27.61
N SER A 618 14.80 0.98 -28.79
CA SER A 618 13.72 1.71 -29.47
C SER A 618 12.40 1.58 -28.70
N ILE A 619 11.96 0.34 -28.45
CA ILE A 619 10.72 0.05 -27.70
C ILE A 619 10.75 0.73 -26.33
N ARG A 620 11.90 0.66 -25.64
CA ARG A 620 12.10 1.33 -24.35
C ARG A 620 11.94 2.84 -24.48
N ARG A 621 12.63 3.51 -25.41
CA ARG A 621 12.47 4.96 -25.63
C ARG A 621 11.05 5.34 -26.01
N ASP A 622 10.36 4.52 -26.79
CA ASP A 622 8.98 4.77 -27.19
C ASP A 622 8.02 4.60 -25.99
N SER A 623 8.22 3.59 -25.15
CA SER A 623 7.48 3.45 -23.87
C SER A 623 7.83 4.54 -22.85
N GLU A 624 9.08 4.99 -22.76
CA GLU A 624 9.50 6.11 -21.90
C GLU A 624 8.89 7.44 -22.37
N ARG A 625 8.74 7.64 -23.68
CA ARG A 625 8.00 8.78 -24.26
C ARG A 625 6.51 8.70 -23.95
N GLU A 626 5.89 7.52 -24.12
CA GLU A 626 4.46 7.29 -23.86
C GLU A 626 4.14 7.50 -22.36
N ILE A 627 4.98 6.97 -21.46
CA ILE A 627 4.90 7.22 -20.01
C ILE A 627 5.15 8.69 -19.66
N SER A 628 6.09 9.37 -20.33
CA SER A 628 6.34 10.80 -20.11
C SER A 628 5.15 11.67 -20.55
N ALA A 629 4.56 11.39 -21.71
CA ALA A 629 3.38 12.08 -22.21
C ALA A 629 2.17 11.86 -21.28
N LEU A 630 1.91 10.61 -20.87
CA LEU A 630 0.87 10.29 -19.89
C LEU A 630 1.09 11.01 -18.56
N ASN A 631 2.35 11.10 -18.07
CA ASN A 631 2.67 11.86 -16.86
C ASN A 631 2.44 13.37 -17.02
N GLU A 632 2.78 13.96 -18.16
CA GLU A 632 2.51 15.38 -18.44
C GLU A 632 1.00 15.65 -18.50
N GLU A 633 0.22 14.78 -19.15
CA GLU A 633 -1.24 14.86 -19.14
C GLU A 633 -1.81 14.74 -17.72
N LEU A 634 -1.32 13.79 -16.92
CA LEU A 634 -1.75 13.53 -15.54
C LEU A 634 -1.40 14.70 -14.60
N ILE A 635 -0.24 15.34 -14.78
CA ILE A 635 0.15 16.59 -14.10
C ILE A 635 -0.76 17.74 -14.53
N SER A 636 -1.06 17.87 -15.83
CA SER A 636 -1.95 18.92 -16.35
C SER A 636 -3.39 18.77 -15.82
N ALA A 637 -3.89 17.54 -15.74
CA ALA A 637 -5.20 17.21 -15.22
C ALA A 637 -5.28 17.47 -13.71
N ALA A 638 -4.25 17.09 -12.95
CA ALA A 638 -4.15 17.41 -11.53
C ALA A 638 -4.09 18.94 -11.27
N ALA A 639 -3.33 19.68 -12.09
CA ALA A 639 -3.28 21.14 -12.02
C ALA A 639 -4.65 21.77 -12.35
N ALA A 640 -5.34 21.29 -13.39
CA ALA A 640 -6.68 21.75 -13.75
C ALA A 640 -7.73 21.42 -12.67
N ALA A 641 -7.66 20.24 -12.05
CA ALA A 641 -8.50 19.88 -10.92
C ALA A 641 -8.25 20.79 -9.69
N SER A 642 -6.99 21.06 -9.36
CA SER A 642 -6.60 21.99 -8.30
C SER A 642 -7.07 23.42 -8.56
N GLN A 643 -6.99 23.91 -9.81
CA GLN A 643 -7.52 25.21 -10.22
C GLN A 643 -9.05 25.27 -10.10
N ARG A 644 -9.77 24.21 -10.47
CA ARG A 644 -11.23 24.12 -10.29
C ARG A 644 -11.62 24.12 -8.81
N GLU A 645 -10.89 23.39 -7.97
CA GLU A 645 -11.11 23.39 -6.51
C GLU A 645 -10.84 24.76 -5.89
N ALA A 646 -9.79 25.45 -6.32
CA ALA A 646 -9.49 26.82 -5.90
C ALA A 646 -10.57 27.81 -6.35
N ALA A 647 -11.06 27.71 -7.60
CA ALA A 647 -12.15 28.54 -8.10
C ALA A 647 -13.45 28.30 -7.31
N LEU A 648 -13.81 27.05 -7.02
CA LEU A 648 -14.98 26.70 -6.19
C LEU A 648 -14.87 27.28 -4.77
N LYS A 649 -13.69 27.25 -4.16
CA LYS A 649 -13.46 27.87 -2.84
C LYS A 649 -13.60 29.39 -2.88
N ILE A 650 -13.18 30.05 -3.95
CA ILE A 650 -13.36 31.49 -4.14
C ILE A 650 -14.85 31.83 -4.29
N THR A 651 -15.61 31.08 -5.11
CA THR A 651 -17.04 31.35 -5.30
C THR A 651 -17.86 31.08 -4.03
N LEU A 652 -17.55 30.01 -3.29
CA LEU A 652 -18.19 29.74 -1.98
C LEU A 652 -17.85 30.83 -0.94
N GLY A 653 -16.59 31.31 -0.92
CA GLY A 653 -16.19 32.43 -0.08
C GLY A 653 -16.97 33.71 -0.40
N GLN A 654 -17.14 34.03 -1.68
CA GLN A 654 -17.91 35.19 -2.14
C GLN A 654 -19.41 35.06 -1.78
N GLN A 655 -20.01 33.88 -1.96
CA GLN A 655 -21.40 33.63 -1.57
C GLN A 655 -21.62 33.82 -0.06
N HIS A 656 -20.72 33.30 0.78
CA HIS A 656 -20.80 33.52 2.24
C HIS A 656 -20.56 34.98 2.64
N GLU A 657 -19.66 35.72 1.97
CA GLU A 657 -19.51 37.16 2.21
C GLU A 657 -20.77 37.96 1.80
N GLU A 658 -21.43 37.58 0.71
CA GLU A 658 -22.71 38.19 0.28
C GLU A 658 -23.87 37.86 1.25
N GLU A 659 -23.98 36.62 1.75
CA GLU A 659 -24.93 36.25 2.81
C GLU A 659 -24.69 37.08 4.08
N ILE A 660 -23.44 37.15 4.55
CA ILE A 660 -23.06 37.94 5.74
C ILE A 660 -23.37 39.43 5.51
N ALA A 661 -23.13 39.96 4.31
CA ALA A 661 -23.47 41.34 3.97
C ALA A 661 -24.99 41.59 3.95
N LEU A 662 -25.79 40.65 3.44
CA LEU A 662 -27.26 40.73 3.44
C LEU A 662 -27.83 40.63 4.87
N LEU A 663 -27.32 39.72 5.69
CA LEU A 663 -27.68 39.59 7.11
C LEU A 663 -27.35 40.87 7.89
N ARG A 664 -26.20 41.49 7.62
CA ARG A 664 -25.82 42.80 8.20
C ARG A 664 -26.71 43.95 7.72
N LYS A 665 -27.24 43.90 6.49
CA LYS A 665 -28.12 44.94 5.93
C LYS A 665 -29.56 44.87 6.46
N GLY A 666 -30.00 43.70 6.94
CA GLY A 666 -31.38 43.45 7.37
C GLY A 666 -31.70 43.69 8.86
N MET A 667 -30.70 43.97 9.72
CA MET A 667 -30.88 43.98 11.17
C MET A 667 -30.55 45.32 11.83
N GLY A 668 -31.47 45.83 12.66
CA GLY A 668 -31.33 47.09 13.39
C GLY A 668 -30.32 47.08 14.53
N GLN A 669 -29.92 48.28 14.96
CA GLN A 669 -28.78 48.54 15.85
C GLN A 669 -28.81 47.73 17.17
N ASP A 670 -29.97 47.50 17.77
CA ASP A 670 -30.11 46.78 19.04
C ASP A 670 -29.86 45.26 18.95
N ARG A 671 -29.85 44.69 17.73
CA ARG A 671 -29.48 43.28 17.51
C ARG A 671 -28.03 43.13 17.04
N ALA A 672 -27.43 44.17 16.48
CA ALA A 672 -26.01 44.21 16.14
C ALA A 672 -25.12 44.13 17.40
N THR A 673 -25.56 44.69 18.53
CA THR A 673 -24.85 44.56 19.83
C THR A 673 -24.95 43.15 20.41
N LEU A 674 -26.09 42.47 20.26
CA LEU A 674 -26.25 41.07 20.65
C LEU A 674 -25.44 40.13 19.74
N LEU A 675 -25.33 40.44 18.45
CA LEU A 675 -24.47 39.70 17.52
C LEU A 675 -22.99 39.96 17.79
N ALA A 676 -22.56 41.20 18.06
CA ALA A 676 -21.18 41.49 18.46
C ALA A 676 -20.80 40.77 19.77
N LYS A 677 -21.76 40.62 20.69
CA LYS A 677 -21.55 39.80 21.90
C LYS A 677 -21.46 38.30 21.57
N ALA A 678 -22.36 37.77 20.73
CA ALA A 678 -22.28 36.38 20.30
C ALA A 678 -21.02 36.08 19.46
N GLU A 679 -20.54 37.04 18.66
CA GLU A 679 -19.26 36.96 17.96
C GLU A 679 -18.09 36.95 18.96
N SER A 680 -18.14 37.76 20.02
CA SER A 680 -17.16 37.71 21.13
C SER A 680 -17.16 36.38 21.85
N ASP A 681 -18.33 35.89 22.26
CA ASP A 681 -18.50 34.61 22.96
C ASP A 681 -18.02 33.43 22.07
N PHE A 682 -18.27 33.50 20.75
CA PHE A 682 -17.81 32.50 19.77
C PHE A 682 -16.31 32.59 19.45
N ILE A 683 -15.71 33.78 19.56
CA ILE A 683 -14.25 33.96 19.49
C ILE A 683 -13.60 33.35 20.73
N GLU A 684 -14.13 33.59 21.94
CA GLU A 684 -13.65 32.96 23.17
C GLU A 684 -13.77 31.41 23.11
N GLU A 685 -14.91 30.87 22.69
CA GLU A 685 -15.06 29.41 22.48
C GLU A 685 -14.06 28.87 21.44
N ARG A 686 -13.82 29.61 20.35
CA ARG A 686 -12.85 29.23 19.32
C ARG A 686 -11.41 29.29 19.82
N GLU A 687 -11.05 30.25 20.67
CA GLU A 687 -9.74 30.31 21.33
C GLU A 687 -9.57 29.14 22.30
N ILE A 688 -10.56 28.84 23.14
CA ILE A 688 -10.55 27.68 24.05
C ILE A 688 -10.41 26.36 23.26
N LEU A 689 -11.13 26.21 22.15
CA LEU A 689 -11.02 25.03 21.27
C LEU A 689 -9.65 24.97 20.56
N SER A 690 -9.08 26.12 20.17
CA SER A 690 -7.74 26.23 19.59
C SER A 690 -6.66 25.85 20.60
N GLU A 691 -6.72 26.34 21.83
CA GLU A 691 -5.81 25.95 22.92
C GLU A 691 -5.92 24.46 23.22
N ARG A 692 -7.14 23.92 23.28
CA ARG A 692 -7.37 22.49 23.52
C ARG A 692 -6.86 21.61 22.37
N ALA A 693 -6.99 22.08 21.12
CA ALA A 693 -6.39 21.43 19.96
C ALA A 693 -4.85 21.48 20.01
N ALA A 694 -4.25 22.60 20.42
CA ALA A 694 -2.81 22.73 20.61
C ALA A 694 -2.28 21.82 21.73
N GLN A 695 -3.03 21.68 22.83
CA GLN A 695 -2.72 20.73 23.92
C GLN A 695 -2.76 19.27 23.45
N LEU A 696 -3.79 18.89 22.70
CA LEU A 696 -3.90 17.54 22.11
C LEU A 696 -2.78 17.28 21.09
N GLN A 697 -2.41 18.27 20.29
CA GLN A 697 -1.29 18.17 19.34
C GLN A 697 0.04 17.98 20.08
N ALA A 698 0.28 18.74 21.16
CA ALA A 698 1.46 18.58 22.00
C ALA A 698 1.51 17.21 22.71
N GLN A 699 0.37 16.66 23.13
CA GLN A 699 0.28 15.29 23.65
C GLN A 699 0.64 14.24 22.59
N LEU A 700 0.09 14.36 21.38
CA LEU A 700 0.40 13.46 20.26
C LEU A 700 1.88 13.53 19.86
N ASP A 701 2.49 14.71 19.86
CA ASP A 701 3.90 14.87 19.52
C ASP A 701 4.83 14.38 20.65
N ALA A 702 4.39 14.44 21.92
CA ALA A 702 5.07 13.77 23.04
C ALA A 702 4.99 12.24 22.95
N GLU A 703 3.81 11.69 22.62
CA GLU A 703 3.63 10.24 22.38
C GLU A 703 4.48 9.76 21.19
N ARG A 704 4.53 10.52 20.09
CA ARG A 704 5.42 10.24 18.93
C ARG A 704 6.89 10.24 19.33
N CYS A 705 7.33 11.19 20.17
CA CYS A 705 8.70 11.19 20.70
C CYS A 705 8.98 9.93 21.55
N ALA A 706 8.04 9.54 22.42
CA ALA A 706 8.17 8.34 23.25
C ALA A 706 8.20 7.04 22.42
N LEU A 707 7.32 6.93 21.40
CA LEU A 707 7.30 5.80 20.47
C LEU A 707 8.60 5.71 19.67
N LYS A 708 9.12 6.84 19.17
CA LYS A 708 10.41 6.88 18.46
C LYS A 708 11.58 6.45 19.35
N GLY A 709 11.61 6.90 20.61
CA GLY A 709 12.58 6.42 21.59
C GLY A 709 12.49 4.90 21.84
N ARG A 710 11.29 4.33 21.81
CA ARG A 710 11.05 2.89 21.93
C ARG A 710 11.44 2.11 20.65
N GLU A 711 11.18 2.66 19.47
CA GLU A 711 11.68 2.10 18.19
C GLU A 711 13.22 2.06 18.18
N ASP A 712 13.89 3.12 18.62
CA ASP A 712 15.34 3.18 18.66
C ASP A 712 15.94 2.26 19.76
N GLN A 713 15.24 2.02 20.87
CA GLN A 713 15.60 0.95 21.82
C GLN A 713 15.51 -0.44 21.17
N LEU A 714 14.39 -0.77 20.53
CA LEU A 714 14.19 -2.04 19.85
C LEU A 714 15.19 -2.27 18.70
N ARG A 715 15.56 -1.22 17.96
CA ARG A 715 16.63 -1.28 16.95
C ARG A 715 17.99 -1.58 17.55
N ASN A 716 18.32 -0.99 18.69
CA ASN A 716 19.56 -1.28 19.41
C ASN A 716 19.60 -2.71 19.98
N GLU A 717 18.46 -3.23 20.45
CA GLU A 717 18.33 -4.63 20.88
C GLU A 717 18.45 -5.60 19.70
N ALA A 718 17.75 -5.36 18.60
CA ALA A 718 17.86 -6.15 17.37
C ALA A 718 19.30 -6.18 16.83
N ARG A 719 20.02 -5.06 16.91
CA ARG A 719 21.44 -4.98 16.54
C ARG A 719 22.32 -5.85 17.45
N LYS A 720 22.14 -5.80 18.77
CA LYS A 720 22.85 -6.70 19.71
C LYS A 720 22.57 -8.18 19.42
N VAL A 721 21.34 -8.52 19.08
CA VAL A 721 20.96 -9.90 18.69
C VAL A 721 21.62 -10.32 17.38
N ALA A 722 21.73 -9.42 16.39
CA ALA A 722 22.45 -9.68 15.14
C ALA A 722 23.96 -9.88 15.36
N GLU A 723 24.60 -9.03 16.17
CA GLU A 723 26.02 -9.15 16.53
C GLU A 723 26.30 -10.47 17.32
N ALA A 724 25.36 -10.90 18.18
CA ALA A 724 25.40 -12.20 18.85
C ALA A 724 25.18 -13.39 17.90
N ALA A 725 24.40 -13.22 16.82
CA ALA A 725 24.19 -14.24 15.80
C ALA A 725 25.41 -14.39 14.87
N GLU A 726 26.05 -13.29 14.46
CA GLU A 726 27.29 -13.33 13.67
C GLU A 726 28.45 -13.95 14.42
N SER A 727 28.63 -13.60 15.69
CA SER A 727 29.67 -14.19 16.54
C SER A 727 29.46 -15.70 16.70
N ALA A 728 28.22 -16.16 16.87
CA ALA A 728 27.90 -17.59 16.87
C ALA A 728 28.29 -18.28 15.53
N ARG A 729 27.96 -17.69 14.37
CA ARG A 729 28.35 -18.24 13.06
C ARG A 729 29.87 -18.38 12.90
N LYS A 730 30.63 -17.36 13.32
CA LYS A 730 32.11 -17.38 13.31
C LYS A 730 32.67 -18.49 14.21
N TYR A 731 32.03 -18.78 15.34
CA TYR A 731 32.40 -19.92 16.19
C TYR A 731 32.08 -21.28 15.54
N ASP A 732 30.95 -21.42 14.84
CA ASP A 732 30.60 -22.65 14.12
C ASP A 732 31.56 -22.92 12.95
N GLU A 733 31.93 -21.87 12.20
CA GLU A 733 32.93 -21.93 11.12
C GLU A 733 34.32 -22.30 11.64
N MET A 734 34.78 -21.65 12.71
CA MET A 734 36.02 -22.03 13.42
C MET A 734 36.00 -23.48 13.88
N THR A 735 34.86 -23.96 14.41
CA THR A 735 34.70 -25.34 14.88
C THR A 735 34.75 -26.34 13.71
N LYS A 736 34.11 -26.04 12.58
CA LYS A 736 34.19 -26.85 11.36
C LYS A 736 35.63 -26.89 10.82
N HIS A 737 36.26 -25.74 10.66
CA HIS A 737 37.63 -25.66 10.14
C HIS A 737 38.62 -26.41 11.04
N TYR A 738 38.45 -26.32 12.37
CA TYR A 738 39.27 -27.09 13.32
C TYR A 738 38.99 -28.60 13.26
N LYS A 739 37.73 -29.03 13.07
CA LYS A 739 37.40 -30.45 12.85
C LYS A 739 38.03 -30.99 11.56
N ASP A 740 37.98 -30.23 10.47
CA ASP A 740 38.63 -30.60 9.21
C ASP A 740 40.15 -30.66 9.35
N LEU A 741 40.75 -29.72 10.08
CA LEU A 741 42.18 -29.72 10.39
C LEU A 741 42.57 -30.98 11.18
N MET A 742 41.86 -31.27 12.27
CA MET A 742 42.11 -32.47 13.10
C MET A 742 41.90 -33.78 12.32
N GLY A 743 40.88 -33.83 11.44
CA GLY A 743 40.63 -34.97 10.57
C GLY A 743 41.75 -35.22 9.54
N ARG A 744 42.44 -34.18 9.08
CA ARG A 744 43.57 -34.28 8.15
C ARG A 744 44.90 -34.61 8.84
N TYR A 745 45.15 -34.07 10.03
CA TYR A 745 46.48 -34.16 10.67
C TYR A 745 46.61 -35.25 11.74
N ALA A 746 45.51 -35.81 12.28
CA ALA A 746 45.59 -36.85 13.32
C ALA A 746 44.43 -37.88 13.30
N PRO A 747 44.19 -38.59 12.19
CA PRO A 747 43.21 -39.69 12.15
C PRO A 747 43.65 -40.86 13.06
N GLY A 748 43.15 -40.90 14.29
CA GLY A 748 43.33 -42.02 15.24
C GLY A 748 43.96 -41.69 16.60
N MET A 749 44.44 -40.46 16.84
CA MET A 749 44.91 -40.08 18.18
C MET A 749 43.75 -39.65 19.08
N GLY A 750 43.63 -40.26 20.27
CA GLY A 750 42.57 -40.00 21.27
C GLY A 750 42.53 -38.59 21.89
N ALA A 751 43.32 -37.64 21.38
CA ALA A 751 43.29 -36.23 21.77
C ALA A 751 41.93 -35.56 21.54
N GLY A 752 41.12 -36.08 20.60
CA GLY A 752 39.78 -35.57 20.29
C GLY A 752 38.85 -35.51 21.51
N ILE A 753 38.89 -36.51 22.42
CA ILE A 753 37.92 -36.63 23.52
C ILE A 753 38.06 -35.50 24.56
N PHE A 754 39.29 -35.07 24.86
CA PHE A 754 39.53 -33.99 25.81
C PHE A 754 39.18 -32.61 25.22
N LEU A 755 39.44 -32.41 23.92
CA LEU A 755 39.12 -31.18 23.21
C LEU A 755 37.61 -31.07 22.89
N GLU A 756 36.92 -32.15 22.54
CA GLU A 756 35.45 -32.16 22.41
C GLU A 756 34.76 -31.80 23.74
N ARG A 757 35.28 -32.26 24.89
CA ARG A 757 34.78 -31.84 26.21
C ARG A 757 35.12 -30.38 26.57
N ALA A 758 36.13 -29.78 25.96
CA ALA A 758 36.46 -28.36 26.15
C ALA A 758 35.57 -27.47 25.25
N VAL A 759 35.45 -27.83 23.97
CA VAL A 759 34.58 -27.15 23.00
C VAL A 759 33.11 -27.29 23.39
N GLY A 760 32.68 -28.48 23.84
CA GLY A 760 31.32 -28.75 24.32
C GLY A 760 30.93 -27.87 25.50
N ARG A 761 31.78 -27.77 26.53
CA ARG A 761 31.53 -26.86 27.68
C ARG A 761 31.44 -25.40 27.26
N ARG A 762 32.32 -24.95 26.35
CA ARG A 762 32.29 -23.58 25.83
C ARG A 762 31.04 -23.30 24.97
N ALA A 763 30.55 -24.31 24.25
CA ALA A 763 29.28 -24.23 23.53
C ALA A 763 28.07 -24.21 24.48
N GLU A 764 28.12 -24.95 25.59
CA GLU A 764 27.09 -24.91 26.65
C GLU A 764 27.04 -23.57 27.38
N GLU A 765 28.19 -22.97 27.72
CA GLU A 765 28.29 -21.61 28.27
C GLU A 765 27.69 -20.57 27.32
N MET A 766 28.03 -20.65 26.03
CA MET A 766 27.45 -19.78 24.99
C MET A 766 25.94 -20.02 24.83
N ALA A 767 25.46 -21.26 24.92
CA ALA A 767 24.04 -21.59 24.88
C ALA A 767 23.26 -21.19 26.15
N ALA A 768 23.93 -21.08 27.29
CA ALA A 768 23.38 -20.49 28.52
C ALA A 768 23.27 -18.96 28.38
N SER A 769 24.31 -18.29 27.87
CA SER A 769 24.27 -16.85 27.52
C SER A 769 23.14 -16.55 26.52
N LYS A 770 22.97 -17.39 25.49
CA LYS A 770 21.88 -17.30 24.49
C LYS A 770 20.47 -17.50 25.07
N ARG A 771 20.35 -18.17 26.22
CA ARG A 771 19.09 -18.29 26.98
C ARG A 771 18.85 -17.06 27.86
N GLY A 772 19.89 -16.52 28.50
CA GLY A 772 19.82 -15.26 29.25
C GLY A 772 19.59 -13.99 28.40
N LEU A 773 19.82 -14.07 27.09
CA LEU A 773 19.49 -13.02 26.10
C LEU A 773 18.12 -13.24 25.40
N ARG A 774 17.40 -14.32 25.72
CA ARG A 774 16.07 -14.65 25.18
C ARG A 774 14.94 -14.51 26.21
N ALA A 775 15.29 -14.47 27.49
CA ALA A 775 14.44 -14.10 28.60
C ALA A 775 14.59 -12.59 28.87
#